data_AF-A0AAJ7LM70-F1
#
_entry.id   AF-A0AAJ7LM70-F1
#
_cell.length_a   1.000
_cell.length_b   1.000
_cell.length_c   1.000
_cell.angle_alpha   90.00
_cell.angle_beta   90.00
_cell.angle_gamma   90.00
#
_symmetry.space_group_name_H-M   'P 1'
#
loop_
_entity.id
_entity.type
_entity.pdbx_description
1 polymer ?
#
loop_
_entity_poly.entity_id
_entity_poly.type
_entity_poly.pdbx_seq_one_letter_code
_entity_poly.pdbx_strand_id
1 'polypeptide(L)'
;MELQTILKTSLKCKYHELNENSLLPSRLCYRDLKQDYHLSNLHEHEFRYVDNSDVHTWAVFTTVPLTDILSCDCKHNSSKRTIITLGVSGVGKTTTVQSCALEWAEGKGYHDIHLLFPLTFWELNLLKHELNILELLQTFYPELKELDPSSLNDNNVWLVLDGLDEYHLPLKFSCPTVSDVFEVSTVDVLVTSLIKGTLLPNAHVWITTRYAAATQIPDCYLLKETEVQGFSDEQKEQHFQTVIGNDDLANKAINHVKISRSLDFLCQIPPICTIMANVLKTHLKAHEGFKINPLNLTQIYTNLVKASNSDIITKLKKLAQVRMEEGGNVMYEEDLLESDISAEEVSAFSKECPLVLREEKGLHNTTVFRFGHSSIQEFFAASAKLDDIEANSLLSACCQYLVDVALQSTEGKSDVFLRFIFGLIKERQMLEPTDRLFDYTKKKILEKITSYSAVVLFHCLREYDSQALLNEVKFFLKFGFSPIHGLTPVHWKFMIQRTKAFEGMRENFEMQVSTRCDEKLLRELPAILKSRKAMLRFCNLTDKCCPALAAVLSTRESYLRELDLGYNSISDSGVAALVEGLNDQNCRLKTLRLQGCEVNSQACKYLATTLTQSLKLLELDLSRNDIGDDGLQHLATGLRSHECQLETLKLSQCNIEQKGCHYLASALQDNSNHLTVLDLSINMVGDKGANELFTKFDISQLRKLEMYHCGLTESSCGNIGEALKSESSSLVELNLSNNSLKDRGFALICEGMYAWCSLEKLNVSRCGITGRGCIFLAKVLGSVSQLYSGWMQKTGWQAVELKEIDLSMNCLRDKGVKEISTGLENPYSHLKTLNLSHCSLTDECCAELASGLASEDSNIIELDLSDNDLQDKGVRKLCVGLRNPQCKLEKLSLRNCGLSSKSIQFLITALKSNPHYLAELHLMGNSLEDSGIRVLMELTKSQKYSLHTIDVSAD
;
A
#
# COMPACT_ATOMS: atom_id res chain seq x y z
N MET A 1 17.12 23.55 55.94
CA MET A 1 16.17 22.94 54.98
C MET A 1 17.02 22.51 53.79
N GLU A 2 17.04 21.22 53.48
CA GLU A 2 17.82 20.68 52.35
C GLU A 2 17.48 21.46 51.08
N LEU A 3 18.52 21.98 50.40
CA LEU A 3 18.45 22.76 49.17
C LEU A 3 17.57 22.08 48.11
N GLN A 4 17.62 20.74 48.09
CA GLN A 4 16.75 19.86 47.32
C GLN A 4 15.25 20.09 47.58
N THR A 5 14.81 20.25 48.83
CA THR A 5 13.38 20.43 49.17
C THR A 5 12.83 21.76 48.64
N ILE A 6 13.65 22.81 48.68
CA ILE A 6 13.29 24.14 48.15
C ILE A 6 13.12 24.06 46.64
N LEU A 7 14.08 23.47 45.93
CA LEU A 7 14.01 23.26 44.48
C LEU A 7 12.80 22.42 44.08
N LYS A 8 12.54 21.29 44.78
CA LYS A 8 11.35 20.48 44.52
C LYS A 8 10.05 21.28 44.68
N THR A 9 9.99 22.20 45.64
CA THR A 9 8.81 23.05 45.83
C THR A 9 8.69 24.09 44.71
N SER A 10 9.79 24.76 44.36
CA SER A 10 9.81 25.77 43.29
C SER A 10 9.44 25.16 41.93
N LEU A 11 10.01 24.01 41.56
CA LEU A 11 9.70 23.31 40.31
C LEU A 11 8.27 22.79 40.25
N LYS A 12 7.70 22.30 41.37
CA LYS A 12 6.27 21.96 41.45
C LYS A 12 5.40 23.16 41.14
N CYS A 13 5.69 24.32 41.73
CA CYS A 13 4.95 25.55 41.46
C CYS A 13 5.11 26.02 40.01
N LYS A 14 6.34 25.99 39.47
CA LYS A 14 6.66 26.44 38.11
C LYS A 14 5.99 25.58 37.03
N TYR A 15 5.85 24.27 37.25
CA TYR A 15 5.39 23.32 36.23
C TYR A 15 4.04 22.65 36.55
N HIS A 16 3.29 23.13 37.55
CA HIS A 16 2.05 22.49 38.02
C HIS A 16 0.99 22.31 36.91
N GLU A 17 0.88 23.26 35.98
CA GLU A 17 -0.14 23.28 34.92
C GLU A 17 0.00 22.14 33.89
N LEU A 18 1.13 21.42 33.87
CA LEU A 18 1.36 20.30 32.95
C LEU A 18 0.62 19.00 33.32
N ASN A 19 0.12 18.88 34.56
CA ASN A 19 -0.40 17.62 35.10
C ASN A 19 -1.80 17.20 34.57
N GLU A 20 -2.51 18.05 33.82
CA GLU A 20 -3.90 17.73 33.44
C GLU A 20 -4.07 16.92 32.13
N ASN A 21 -3.04 16.72 31.28
CA ASN A 21 -3.21 16.08 29.96
C ASN A 21 -1.98 15.34 29.36
N SER A 22 -1.12 14.70 30.16
CA SER A 22 0.21 14.25 29.67
C SER A 22 0.22 12.99 28.77
N LEU A 23 -0.09 13.13 27.48
CA LEU A 23 0.21 12.15 26.41
C LEU A 23 1.67 12.27 25.91
N LEU A 24 2.64 12.40 26.83
CA LEU A 24 4.00 12.85 26.50
C LEU A 24 4.93 11.73 26.00
N PRO A 25 5.99 12.06 25.23
CA PRO A 25 7.01 11.09 24.85
C PRO A 25 7.81 10.65 26.09
N SER A 26 7.52 9.46 26.60
CA SER A 26 8.25 8.82 27.71
C SER A 26 9.55 8.16 27.24
N ARG A 27 9.79 8.11 25.93
CA ARG A 27 10.91 7.42 25.29
C ARG A 27 11.65 8.33 24.33
N LEU A 28 12.96 8.24 24.37
CA LEU A 28 13.88 8.90 23.47
C LEU A 28 14.52 7.86 22.55
N CYS A 29 14.85 8.27 21.33
CA CYS A 29 15.75 7.51 20.49
C CYS A 29 17.20 7.84 20.85
N TYR A 30 18.01 6.81 20.97
CA TYR A 30 19.42 6.92 21.32
C TYR A 30 20.30 6.73 20.07
N ARG A 31 21.36 7.54 19.95
CA ARG A 31 22.35 7.47 18.87
C ARG A 31 23.77 7.29 19.44
N ASP A 32 24.50 6.29 18.94
CA ASP A 32 25.92 6.09 19.26
C ASP A 32 26.80 6.51 18.07
N LEU A 33 27.31 7.75 18.16
CA LEU A 33 28.17 8.37 17.14
C LEU A 33 29.41 7.55 16.77
N LYS A 34 29.87 6.61 17.60
CA LYS A 34 31.07 5.81 17.31
C LYS A 34 30.84 4.66 16.33
N GLN A 35 29.59 4.25 16.11
CA GLN A 35 29.25 3.11 15.25
C GLN A 35 28.66 3.54 13.90
N ASP A 36 28.10 4.75 13.80
CA ASP A 36 27.43 5.24 12.60
C ASP A 36 28.39 6.03 11.68
N TYR A 37 28.98 5.35 10.69
CA TYR A 37 29.89 5.96 9.70
C TYR A 37 29.22 6.87 8.64
N HIS A 38 27.95 7.24 8.82
CA HIS A 38 27.20 7.99 7.83
C HIS A 38 26.34 9.05 8.50
N LEU A 39 26.79 10.30 8.68
CA LEU A 39 25.85 11.43 8.77
C LEU A 39 26.57 12.79 8.77
N SER A 40 26.66 13.40 7.58
CA SER A 40 27.08 14.80 7.36
C SER A 40 25.89 15.78 7.22
N ASN A 41 24.67 15.35 7.53
CA ASN A 41 23.44 16.04 7.08
C ASN A 41 22.62 16.72 8.20
N LEU A 42 23.20 16.99 9.38
CA LEU A 42 22.53 17.62 10.54
C LEU A 42 22.02 19.07 10.31
N HIS A 43 22.18 19.63 9.10
CA HIS A 43 21.76 21.00 8.76
C HIS A 43 20.36 21.12 8.15
N GLU A 44 19.63 20.01 8.00
CA GLU A 44 18.35 19.96 7.26
C GLU A 44 17.13 20.43 8.08
N HIS A 45 16.12 20.99 7.39
CA HIS A 45 14.89 21.55 7.96
C HIS A 45 14.01 20.48 8.59
N GLU A 46 13.15 20.90 9.51
CA GLU A 46 12.37 20.03 10.40
C GLU A 46 11.43 19.07 9.67
N PHE A 47 10.82 19.52 8.58
CA PHE A 47 9.92 18.70 7.76
C PHE A 47 10.67 17.65 6.92
N ARG A 48 12.02 17.74 6.86
CA ARG A 48 12.88 16.76 6.20
C ARG A 48 13.05 15.46 6.97
N TYR A 49 13.01 15.55 8.29
CA TYR A 49 13.23 14.42 9.19
C TYR A 49 11.96 13.65 9.58
N VAL A 50 10.79 14.25 9.37
CA VAL A 50 9.49 13.67 9.76
C VAL A 50 8.94 12.72 8.68
N ASP A 51 9.35 12.88 7.42
CA ASP A 51 8.86 12.09 6.30
C ASP A 51 9.73 10.85 6.02
N ASN A 52 9.34 9.71 6.57
CA ASN A 52 10.07 8.43 6.43
C ASN A 52 9.84 7.73 5.08
N SER A 53 9.35 8.45 4.06
CA SER A 53 9.14 7.87 2.72
C SER A 53 10.43 7.80 1.88
N ASP A 54 11.57 8.28 2.40
CA ASP A 54 12.86 8.17 1.73
C ASP A 54 13.52 6.79 1.93
N VAL A 55 14.05 6.25 0.84
CA VAL A 55 14.66 4.91 0.77
C VAL A 55 16.08 4.91 1.34
N HIS A 56 16.67 6.09 1.58
CA HIS A 56 18.11 6.24 1.81
C HIS A 56 18.56 6.58 3.24
N THR A 57 17.66 6.83 4.18
CA THR A 57 18.03 7.50 5.46
C THR A 57 17.70 6.77 6.76
N TRP A 58 17.16 5.55 6.74
CA TRP A 58 16.79 4.93 8.02
C TRP A 58 17.92 4.10 8.65
N ALA A 59 18.61 4.72 9.62
CA ALA A 59 19.42 4.00 10.60
C ALA A 59 18.52 3.31 11.64
N VAL A 60 18.94 2.17 12.17
CA VAL A 60 18.18 1.45 13.22
C VAL A 60 18.38 2.17 14.54
N PHE A 61 17.40 2.99 14.94
CA PHE A 61 17.41 3.66 16.25
C PHE A 61 17.05 2.69 17.38
N THR A 62 17.72 2.82 18.52
CA THR A 62 17.32 2.13 19.75
C THR A 62 16.46 3.08 20.59
N THR A 63 15.26 2.66 20.97
CA THR A 63 14.38 3.43 21.86
C THR A 63 14.68 3.10 23.32
N VAL A 64 14.90 4.13 24.13
CA VAL A 64 15.21 4.02 25.56
C VAL A 64 14.38 5.01 26.39
N PRO A 65 13.99 4.66 27.62
CA PRO A 65 13.42 5.62 28.58
C PRO A 65 14.38 6.78 28.87
N LEU A 66 13.83 7.98 29.16
CA LEU A 66 14.63 9.13 29.60
C LEU A 66 15.43 8.82 30.88
N THR A 67 14.85 8.04 31.79
CA THR A 67 15.51 7.61 33.04
C THR A 67 16.84 6.93 32.77
N ASP A 68 16.93 6.12 31.72
CA ASP A 68 18.12 5.33 31.39
C ASP A 68 19.21 6.19 30.73
N ILE A 69 18.83 7.33 30.16
CA ILE A 69 19.76 8.31 29.60
C ILE A 69 20.39 9.13 30.73
N LEU A 70 19.57 9.55 31.70
CA LEU A 70 19.97 10.40 32.82
C LEU A 70 20.59 9.63 34.00
N SER A 71 20.46 8.30 34.07
CA SER A 71 21.05 7.44 35.11
C SER A 71 22.48 6.97 34.82
N CYS A 72 23.32 7.78 34.17
CA CYS A 72 24.60 7.29 33.62
C CYS A 72 25.62 6.81 34.69
N ASP A 73 25.80 5.50 34.83
CA ASP A 73 26.89 4.83 35.58
C ASP A 73 28.29 4.94 34.92
N CYS A 74 28.40 5.74 33.87
CA CYS A 74 29.59 5.83 33.05
C CYS A 74 30.75 6.52 33.79
N LYS A 75 31.77 5.76 34.21
CA LYS A 75 33.02 6.31 34.78
C LYS A 75 33.65 7.32 33.81
N HIS A 76 33.44 8.61 34.08
CA HIS A 76 33.78 9.71 33.17
C HIS A 76 35.30 9.79 32.91
N ASN A 77 35.65 10.04 31.64
CA ASN A 77 36.90 10.72 31.31
C ASN A 77 36.61 12.23 31.44
N SER A 78 37.49 13.00 32.06
CA SER A 78 37.23 14.36 32.60
C SER A 78 36.77 15.44 31.60
N SER A 79 36.52 15.12 30.32
CA SER A 79 36.14 16.06 29.28
C SER A 79 34.76 15.84 28.63
N LYS A 80 34.07 14.71 28.87
CA LYS A 80 32.78 14.37 28.22
C LYS A 80 31.66 14.18 29.25
N ARG A 81 30.75 15.15 29.33
CA ARG A 81 29.64 15.17 30.32
C ARG A 81 28.32 15.72 29.80
N THR A 82 28.33 16.31 28.61
CA THR A 82 27.14 16.94 28.03
C THR A 82 26.31 15.92 27.30
N ILE A 83 25.04 15.77 27.68
CA ILE A 83 24.04 15.05 26.88
C ILE A 83 23.30 16.09 26.04
N ILE A 84 23.19 15.84 24.75
CA ILE A 84 22.39 16.68 23.86
C ILE A 84 21.17 15.90 23.37
N THR A 85 20.01 16.54 23.44
CA THR A 85 18.73 16.01 22.94
C THR A 85 18.26 16.85 21.77
N LEU A 86 18.18 16.19 20.62
CA LEU A 86 17.81 16.74 19.34
C LEU A 86 16.35 16.46 19.03
N GLY A 87 15.80 17.24 18.11
CA GLY A 87 14.47 16.98 17.58
C GLY A 87 13.92 18.19 16.82
N VAL A 88 12.88 17.95 16.03
CA VAL A 88 12.21 18.99 15.23
C VAL A 88 11.45 19.99 16.11
N SER A 89 11.01 21.13 15.55
CA SER A 89 10.17 22.09 16.29
C SER A 89 8.89 21.42 16.77
N GLY A 90 8.44 21.83 17.96
CA GLY A 90 7.19 21.36 18.55
C GLY A 90 7.17 19.89 18.98
N VAL A 91 8.21 19.09 18.71
CA VAL A 91 8.21 17.63 18.96
C VAL A 91 8.11 17.23 20.45
N GLY A 92 8.35 18.19 21.36
CA GLY A 92 8.20 17.98 22.79
C GLY A 92 9.48 18.08 23.62
N LYS A 93 10.61 18.56 23.06
CA LYS A 93 11.90 18.71 23.79
C LYS A 93 11.76 19.43 25.13
N THR A 94 11.25 20.66 25.10
CA THR A 94 10.98 21.46 26.32
C THR A 94 10.01 20.76 27.24
N THR A 95 8.96 20.14 26.70
CA THR A 95 7.98 19.41 27.50
C THR A 95 8.59 18.19 28.19
N THR A 96 9.57 17.52 27.56
CA THR A 96 10.36 16.44 28.17
C THR A 96 11.18 16.95 29.35
N VAL A 97 11.83 18.13 29.22
CA VAL A 97 12.56 18.76 30.33
C VAL A 97 11.62 19.10 31.48
N GLN A 98 10.48 19.72 31.18
CA GLN A 98 9.48 20.10 32.18
C GLN A 98 8.87 18.88 32.89
N SER A 99 8.55 17.81 32.14
CA SER A 99 8.04 16.55 32.69
C SER A 99 9.07 15.90 33.60
N CYS A 100 10.34 15.84 33.18
CA CYS A 100 11.43 15.34 34.00
C CYS A 100 11.57 16.13 35.31
N ALA A 101 11.51 17.47 35.23
CA ALA A 101 11.60 18.34 36.39
C ALA A 101 10.43 18.15 37.36
N LEU A 102 9.20 18.00 36.85
CA LEU A 102 8.01 17.76 37.66
C LEU A 102 8.04 16.39 38.33
N GLU A 103 8.35 15.32 37.60
CA GLU A 103 8.46 13.96 38.14
C GLU A 103 9.55 13.84 39.23
N TRP A 104 10.71 14.47 39.00
CA TRP A 104 11.78 14.56 40.00
C TRP A 104 11.31 15.32 41.25
N ALA A 105 10.59 16.43 41.04
CA ALA A 105 10.06 17.24 42.13
C ALA A 105 9.01 16.50 42.97
N GLU A 106 8.12 15.75 42.31
CA GLU A 106 7.11 14.90 42.93
C GLU A 106 7.68 13.63 43.58
N GLY A 107 8.93 13.27 43.27
CA GLY A 107 9.55 12.04 43.76
C GLY A 107 9.01 10.78 43.08
N LYS A 108 8.52 10.90 41.84
CA LYS A 108 8.01 9.79 41.03
C LYS A 108 9.09 9.14 40.16
N GLY A 109 10.22 9.83 39.92
CA GLY A 109 11.33 9.34 39.08
C GLY A 109 12.64 10.07 39.35
N TYR A 110 13.72 9.61 38.70
CA TYR A 110 15.07 10.21 38.73
C TYR A 110 15.69 10.34 40.14
N HIS A 111 15.55 9.31 40.96
CA HIS A 111 16.02 9.29 42.35
C HIS A 111 17.54 9.48 42.51
N ASP A 112 18.31 9.15 41.47
CA ASP A 112 19.77 9.30 41.44
C ASP A 112 20.23 10.76 41.27
N ILE A 113 19.31 11.69 40.93
CA ILE A 113 19.61 13.12 40.79
C ILE A 113 19.43 13.83 42.14
N HIS A 114 20.52 14.38 42.68
CA HIS A 114 20.52 15.14 43.94
C HIS A 114 19.95 16.55 43.75
N LEU A 115 20.41 17.30 42.74
CA LEU A 115 19.92 18.64 42.39
C LEU A 115 19.69 18.74 40.87
N LEU A 116 18.60 19.40 40.49
CA LEU A 116 18.21 19.63 39.09
C LEU A 116 17.90 21.11 38.87
N PHE A 117 18.57 21.74 37.91
CA PHE A 117 18.42 23.17 37.60
C PHE A 117 18.04 23.37 36.12
N PRO A 118 16.74 23.40 35.78
CA PRO A 118 16.27 23.78 34.45
C PRO A 118 16.37 25.29 34.15
N LEU A 119 17.24 25.66 33.22
CA LEU A 119 17.45 27.01 32.72
C LEU A 119 17.06 27.06 31.24
N THR A 120 16.25 28.03 30.83
CA THR A 120 15.88 28.21 29.41
C THR A 120 16.76 29.26 28.74
N PHE A 121 17.18 29.03 27.51
CA PHE A 121 18.08 29.95 26.81
C PHE A 121 17.44 31.30 26.49
N TRP A 122 16.12 31.35 26.25
CA TRP A 122 15.43 32.61 26.02
C TRP A 122 15.36 33.48 27.29
N GLU A 123 15.24 32.88 28.48
CA GLU A 123 15.35 33.61 29.76
C GLU A 123 16.80 34.10 29.98
N LEU A 124 17.80 33.30 29.58
CA LEU A 124 19.21 33.70 29.65
C LEU A 124 19.52 34.93 28.77
N ASN A 125 18.84 35.10 27.64
CA ASN A 125 19.00 36.28 26.78
C ASN A 125 18.58 37.59 27.48
N LEU A 126 17.74 37.53 28.53
CA LEU A 126 17.29 38.71 29.28
C LEU A 126 18.39 39.28 30.21
N LEU A 127 19.39 38.47 30.54
CA LEU A 127 20.46 38.82 31.48
C LEU A 127 21.61 39.53 30.76
N LYS A 128 21.58 40.85 30.78
CA LYS A 128 22.57 41.72 30.11
C LYS A 128 23.77 42.14 30.97
N HIS A 129 23.72 41.91 32.28
CA HIS A 129 24.79 42.24 33.21
C HIS A 129 25.74 41.05 33.42
N GLU A 130 26.96 41.31 33.91
CA GLU A 130 27.87 40.24 34.32
C GLU A 130 27.47 39.73 35.70
N LEU A 131 27.56 38.42 35.89
CA LEU A 131 27.21 37.74 37.12
C LEU A 131 28.09 36.49 37.32
N ASN A 132 28.11 35.94 38.52
CA ASN A 132 28.69 34.61 38.77
C ASN A 132 27.62 33.50 38.70
N ILE A 133 28.04 32.22 38.78
CA ILE A 133 27.10 31.09 38.65
C ILE A 133 26.08 31.01 39.80
N LEU A 134 26.45 31.47 40.99
CA LEU A 134 25.55 31.46 42.14
C LEU A 134 24.45 32.51 41.95
N GLU A 135 24.82 33.73 41.55
CA GLU A 135 23.89 34.80 41.20
C GLU A 135 22.96 34.40 40.06
N LEU A 136 23.46 33.64 39.08
CA LEU A 136 22.65 33.13 37.97
C LEU A 136 21.56 32.19 38.49
N LEU A 137 21.92 31.20 39.31
CA LEU A 137 20.96 30.26 39.88
C LEU A 137 19.97 30.94 40.83
N GLN A 138 20.41 31.94 41.60
CA GLN A 138 19.54 32.73 42.48
C GLN A 138 18.57 33.62 41.70
N THR A 139 18.95 34.06 40.51
CA THR A 139 18.06 34.84 39.63
C THR A 139 16.92 33.97 39.09
N PHE A 140 17.21 32.73 38.71
CA PHE A 140 16.20 31.76 38.26
C PHE A 140 15.36 31.17 39.40
N TYR A 141 15.94 31.07 40.60
CA TYR A 141 15.31 30.51 41.79
C TYR A 141 15.54 31.43 43.00
N PRO A 142 14.80 32.54 43.10
CA PRO A 142 14.96 33.54 44.18
C PRO A 142 14.74 32.98 45.59
N GLU A 143 14.12 31.80 45.71
CA GLU A 143 13.93 31.09 46.97
C GLU A 143 15.25 30.56 47.56
N LEU A 144 16.31 30.47 46.76
CA LEU A 144 17.65 30.00 47.16
C LEU A 144 18.48 31.13 47.77
N LYS A 145 18.19 31.49 49.03
CA LYS A 145 18.85 32.63 49.71
C LYS A 145 20.36 32.46 49.97
N GLU A 146 20.83 31.24 50.25
CA GLU A 146 22.25 30.91 50.42
C GLU A 146 22.53 29.55 49.74
N LEU A 147 23.45 29.54 48.78
CA LEU A 147 23.91 28.35 48.05
C LEU A 147 25.34 28.02 48.50
N ASP A 148 25.55 26.82 49.03
CA ASP A 148 26.89 26.30 49.30
C ASP A 148 27.51 25.80 47.98
N PRO A 149 28.61 26.39 47.49
CA PRO A 149 29.21 25.98 46.22
C PRO A 149 29.71 24.54 46.22
N SER A 150 30.03 23.97 47.39
CA SER A 150 30.48 22.58 47.49
C SER A 150 29.38 21.58 47.12
N SER A 151 28.11 21.94 47.34
CA SER A 151 26.94 21.11 47.01
C SER A 151 26.61 21.08 45.51
N LEU A 152 27.13 22.04 44.73
CA LEU A 152 26.86 22.17 43.29
C LEU A 152 27.82 21.37 42.42
N ASN A 153 28.98 20.97 42.96
CA ASN A 153 30.03 20.27 42.22
C ASN A 153 30.07 18.77 42.55
N ASP A 154 28.93 18.10 42.39
CA ASP A 154 28.72 16.66 42.64
C ASP A 154 28.22 15.95 41.36
N ASN A 155 28.52 14.66 41.22
CA ASN A 155 28.14 13.83 40.07
C ASN A 155 26.63 13.57 39.95
N ASN A 156 25.84 13.96 40.96
CA ASN A 156 24.39 13.83 40.94
C ASN A 156 23.69 15.19 40.69
N VAL A 157 24.42 16.22 40.28
CA VAL A 157 23.89 17.56 39.97
C VAL A 157 23.74 17.72 38.47
N TRP A 158 22.53 18.11 38.03
CA TRP A 158 22.19 18.29 36.63
C TRP A 158 21.80 19.74 36.32
N LEU A 159 22.53 20.35 35.39
CA LEU A 159 22.20 21.65 34.80
C LEU A 159 21.52 21.38 33.45
N VAL A 160 20.25 21.74 33.33
CA VAL A 160 19.51 21.56 32.08
C VAL A 160 19.42 22.90 31.37
N LEU A 161 19.91 22.96 30.14
CA LEU A 161 19.90 24.14 29.29
C LEU A 161 18.93 23.90 28.12
N ASP A 162 17.72 24.42 28.25
CA ASP A 162 16.62 24.14 27.33
C ASP A 162 16.53 25.18 26.20
N GLY A 163 16.57 24.72 24.95
CA GLY A 163 16.31 25.53 23.75
C GLY A 163 17.53 26.29 23.19
N LEU A 164 18.67 25.64 22.95
CA LEU A 164 19.89 26.30 22.44
C LEU A 164 19.67 27.06 21.12
N ASP A 165 18.71 26.62 20.30
CA ASP A 165 18.32 27.32 19.07
C ASP A 165 17.71 28.71 19.30
N GLU A 166 17.30 29.04 20.53
CA GLU A 166 16.79 30.35 20.93
C GLU A 166 17.86 31.24 21.56
N TYR A 167 19.13 30.80 21.62
CA TYR A 167 20.19 31.56 22.26
C TYR A 167 20.85 32.57 21.31
N HIS A 168 20.89 33.85 21.70
CA HIS A 168 21.41 34.91 20.83
C HIS A 168 22.91 35.20 21.03
N LEU A 169 23.50 34.76 22.15
CA LEU A 169 24.90 35.03 22.46
C LEU A 169 25.82 33.93 21.89
N PRO A 170 26.98 34.27 21.32
CA PRO A 170 27.85 33.29 20.65
C PRO A 170 28.60 32.41 21.66
N LEU A 171 28.43 31.09 21.57
CA LEU A 171 29.22 30.12 22.35
C LEU A 171 30.65 29.99 21.80
N LYS A 172 31.60 30.70 22.40
CA LYS A 172 33.00 30.74 21.95
C LYS A 172 33.88 29.74 22.69
N PHE A 173 33.99 28.54 22.14
CA PHE A 173 34.83 27.48 22.74
C PHE A 173 36.35 27.73 22.68
N SER A 174 36.82 28.77 21.97
CA SER A 174 38.22 29.19 21.92
C SER A 174 38.62 30.27 22.95
N CYS A 175 37.66 30.89 23.64
CA CYS A 175 37.90 31.97 24.60
C CYS A 175 38.30 31.46 26.00
N PRO A 176 38.90 32.33 26.85
CA PRO A 176 39.22 32.03 28.24
C PRO A 176 37.98 31.59 29.01
N THR A 177 38.15 30.60 29.87
CA THR A 177 37.07 30.00 30.65
C THR A 177 37.12 30.43 32.10
N VAL A 178 35.96 30.51 32.72
CA VAL A 178 35.81 30.68 34.16
C VAL A 178 35.94 29.31 34.84
N SER A 179 36.58 29.29 36.01
CA SER A 179 36.73 28.08 36.83
C SER A 179 36.35 28.27 38.30
N ASP A 180 36.39 29.51 38.80
CA ASP A 180 35.91 29.85 40.13
C ASP A 180 34.40 30.17 40.09
N VAL A 181 33.66 29.63 41.05
CA VAL A 181 32.22 29.85 41.23
C VAL A 181 31.89 31.29 41.65
N PHE A 182 32.86 32.03 42.17
CA PHE A 182 32.71 33.44 42.55
C PHE A 182 33.18 34.43 41.47
N GLU A 183 33.79 33.93 40.39
CA GLU A 183 34.26 34.77 39.28
C GLU A 183 33.07 35.26 38.45
N VAL A 184 32.97 36.59 38.33
CA VAL A 184 31.90 37.29 37.60
C VAL A 184 32.26 37.34 36.12
N SER A 185 31.31 36.98 35.25
CA SER A 185 31.51 36.96 33.81
C SER A 185 30.20 37.14 33.07
N THR A 186 30.26 37.31 31.75
CA THR A 186 29.07 37.29 30.88
C THR A 186 28.45 35.89 30.83
N VAL A 187 27.14 35.84 30.58
CA VAL A 187 26.35 34.59 30.57
C VAL A 187 26.87 33.58 29.53
N ASP A 188 27.29 34.03 28.36
CA ASP A 188 27.83 33.17 27.30
C ASP A 188 29.13 32.46 27.72
N VAL A 189 29.98 33.15 28.48
CA VAL A 189 31.22 32.59 29.01
C VAL A 189 30.93 31.61 30.14
N LEU A 190 29.95 31.89 31.02
CA LEU A 190 29.51 30.95 32.05
C LEU A 190 28.96 29.66 31.43
N VAL A 191 28.03 29.77 30.48
CA VAL A 191 27.45 28.62 29.77
C VAL A 191 28.54 27.83 29.04
N THR A 192 29.44 28.50 28.32
CA THR A 192 30.56 27.83 27.61
C THR A 192 31.48 27.11 28.61
N SER A 193 31.74 27.69 29.78
CA SER A 193 32.58 27.10 30.83
C SER A 193 31.91 25.88 31.49
N LEU A 194 30.58 25.91 31.66
CA LEU A 194 29.78 24.76 32.08
C LEU A 194 29.78 23.64 31.03
N ILE A 195 29.78 23.94 29.74
CA ILE A 195 29.84 22.90 28.72
C ILE A 195 31.24 22.28 28.66
N LYS A 196 32.29 23.11 28.77
CA LYS A 196 33.69 22.67 28.70
C LYS A 196 34.17 21.80 29.85
N GLY A 197 33.57 21.90 31.03
CA GLY A 197 34.12 21.22 32.22
C GLY A 197 34.93 22.08 33.17
N THR A 198 35.16 23.36 32.85
CA THR A 198 36.05 24.21 33.66
C THR A 198 35.34 24.78 34.88
N LEU A 199 34.03 25.02 34.77
CA LEU A 199 33.15 25.45 35.85
C LEU A 199 32.25 24.28 36.27
N LEU A 200 32.19 24.00 37.57
CA LEU A 200 31.48 22.85 38.16
C LEU A 200 31.85 21.50 37.48
N PRO A 201 33.14 21.07 37.53
CA PRO A 201 33.68 19.92 36.76
C PRO A 201 32.94 18.58 36.94
N ASN A 202 32.29 18.35 38.09
CA ASN A 202 31.60 17.10 38.38
C ASN A 202 30.11 17.11 38.00
N ALA A 203 29.51 18.28 37.75
CA ALA A 203 28.09 18.37 37.39
C ALA A 203 27.85 17.97 35.93
N HIS A 204 26.69 17.35 35.66
CA HIS A 204 26.24 16.99 34.31
C HIS A 204 25.49 18.13 33.65
N VAL A 205 25.58 18.19 32.32
CA VAL A 205 24.87 19.19 31.52
C VAL A 205 23.96 18.47 30.54
N TRP A 206 22.69 18.82 30.51
CA TRP A 206 21.71 18.34 29.54
C TRP A 206 21.25 19.52 28.68
N ILE A 207 21.45 19.44 27.37
CA ILE A 207 21.08 20.50 26.42
C ILE A 207 19.99 19.98 25.50
N THR A 208 18.93 20.76 25.27
CA THR A 208 17.96 20.48 24.21
C THR A 208 18.11 21.49 23.06
N THR A 209 17.97 21.02 21.82
CA THR A 209 18.08 21.90 20.65
C THR A 209 17.51 21.31 19.37
N ARG A 210 17.33 22.14 18.34
CA ARG A 210 17.10 21.71 16.96
C ARG A 210 18.40 21.26 16.29
N TYR A 211 18.28 20.44 15.26
CA TYR A 211 19.42 19.93 14.48
C TYR A 211 20.40 21.01 14.03
N ALA A 212 19.90 22.12 13.47
CA ALA A 212 20.74 23.19 12.95
C ALA A 212 21.60 23.90 14.01
N ALA A 213 21.13 23.97 15.26
CA ALA A 213 21.86 24.63 16.36
C ALA A 213 22.78 23.66 17.13
N ALA A 214 22.64 22.35 16.93
CA ALA A 214 23.48 21.34 17.57
C ALA A 214 24.97 21.51 17.23
N THR A 215 25.29 21.97 16.02
CA THR A 215 26.67 22.18 15.56
C THR A 215 27.43 23.27 16.31
N GLN A 216 26.73 24.07 17.11
CA GLN A 216 27.38 25.03 18.02
C GLN A 216 28.18 24.31 19.12
N ILE A 217 27.84 23.06 19.45
CA ILE A 217 28.49 22.28 20.50
C ILE A 217 29.48 21.28 19.88
N PRO A 218 30.80 21.38 20.18
CA PRO A 218 31.77 20.44 19.64
C PRO A 218 31.63 19.00 20.20
N ASP A 219 31.74 18.00 19.32
CA ASP A 219 31.63 16.56 19.65
C ASP A 219 32.60 16.06 20.74
N CYS A 220 33.69 16.79 20.98
CA CYS A 220 34.66 16.45 22.01
C CYS A 220 34.12 16.62 23.43
N TYR A 221 33.07 17.42 23.63
CA TYR A 221 32.39 17.63 24.92
C TYR A 221 31.15 16.74 25.10
N LEU A 222 30.62 16.19 24.01
CA LEU A 222 29.43 15.35 24.01
C LEU A 222 29.73 13.96 24.61
N LEU A 223 28.89 13.60 25.58
CA LEU A 223 28.81 12.27 26.19
C LEU A 223 27.86 11.36 25.40
N LYS A 224 26.67 11.85 25.07
CA LYS A 224 25.62 11.12 24.34
C LYS A 224 24.78 12.09 23.51
N GLU A 225 24.27 11.59 22.37
CA GLU A 225 23.24 12.25 21.57
C GLU A 225 21.95 11.43 21.60
N THR A 226 20.84 12.15 21.76
CA THR A 226 19.50 11.56 21.88
C THR A 226 18.53 12.34 21.02
N GLU A 227 17.41 11.74 20.63
CA GLU A 227 16.42 12.33 19.74
C GLU A 227 15.00 12.12 20.29
N VAL A 228 14.18 13.16 20.26
CA VAL A 228 12.74 13.10 20.57
C VAL A 228 11.97 12.91 19.26
N GLN A 229 11.16 11.85 19.18
CA GLN A 229 10.38 11.49 17.96
C GLN A 229 8.91 11.95 17.98
N GLY A 230 8.43 12.52 19.08
CA GLY A 230 7.05 13.00 19.21
C GLY A 230 6.06 11.88 19.51
N PHE A 231 4.83 11.98 18.98
CA PHE A 231 3.78 11.00 19.20
C PHE A 231 3.98 9.72 18.39
N SER A 232 3.92 8.58 19.07
CA SER A 232 3.68 7.27 18.46
C SER A 232 2.26 7.19 17.87
N ASP A 233 2.01 6.20 17.01
CA ASP A 233 0.69 6.03 16.38
C ASP A 233 -0.42 5.83 17.43
N GLU A 234 -0.16 5.10 18.51
CA GLU A 234 -1.12 4.93 19.62
C GLU A 234 -1.40 6.25 20.34
N GLN A 235 -0.36 7.07 20.57
CA GLN A 235 -0.51 8.38 21.20
C GLN A 235 -1.27 9.37 20.32
N LYS A 236 -1.08 9.32 18.99
CA LYS A 236 -1.89 10.12 18.06
C LYS A 236 -3.37 9.78 18.23
N GLU A 237 -3.71 8.49 18.22
CA GLU A 237 -5.12 8.05 18.33
C GLU A 237 -5.75 8.49 19.66
N GLN A 238 -5.03 8.29 20.77
CA GLN A 238 -5.45 8.75 22.10
C GLN A 238 -5.61 10.27 22.15
N HIS A 239 -4.69 11.03 21.55
CA HIS A 239 -4.76 12.49 21.52
C HIS A 239 -5.97 13.00 20.75
N PHE A 240 -6.26 12.40 19.59
CA PHE A 240 -7.47 12.72 18.83
C PHE A 240 -8.74 12.42 19.63
N GLN A 241 -8.79 11.28 20.34
CA GLN A 241 -9.91 10.94 21.23
C GLN A 241 -10.09 11.97 22.34
N THR A 242 -9.01 12.38 23.00
CA THR A 242 -9.03 13.40 24.07
C THR A 242 -9.51 14.76 23.57
N VAL A 243 -9.00 15.26 22.44
CA VAL A 243 -9.35 16.59 21.91
C VAL A 243 -10.78 16.64 21.36
N ILE A 244 -11.21 15.56 20.70
CA ILE A 244 -12.53 15.51 20.04
C ILE A 244 -13.63 15.14 21.04
N GLY A 245 -13.35 14.21 21.96
CA GLY A 245 -14.29 13.73 22.98
C GLY A 245 -15.39 12.79 22.47
N ASN A 246 -15.35 12.40 21.19
CA ASN A 246 -16.29 11.47 20.57
C ASN A 246 -15.50 10.45 19.73
N ASP A 247 -15.57 9.18 20.12
CA ASP A 247 -14.73 8.11 19.54
C ASP A 247 -14.99 7.90 18.04
N ASP A 248 -16.25 7.94 17.60
CA ASP A 248 -16.59 7.78 16.18
C ASP A 248 -16.02 8.93 15.33
N LEU A 249 -16.17 10.16 15.81
CA LEU A 249 -15.64 11.35 15.13
C LEU A 249 -14.10 11.37 15.17
N ALA A 250 -13.50 10.94 16.27
CA ALA A 250 -12.06 10.81 16.41
C ALA A 250 -11.49 9.79 15.43
N ASN A 251 -12.10 8.60 15.34
CA ASN A 251 -11.71 7.57 14.39
C ASN A 251 -11.84 8.05 12.94
N LYS A 252 -12.89 8.80 12.60
CA LYS A 252 -13.03 9.43 11.27
C LYS A 252 -11.93 10.44 11.00
N ALA A 253 -11.60 11.29 11.97
CA ALA A 253 -10.54 12.29 11.85
C ALA A 253 -9.16 11.64 11.68
N ILE A 254 -8.86 10.59 12.46
CA ILE A 254 -7.63 9.79 12.33
C ILE A 254 -7.55 9.14 10.94
N ASN A 255 -8.62 8.50 10.48
CA ASN A 255 -8.67 7.88 9.16
C ASN A 255 -8.43 8.92 8.05
N HIS A 256 -9.00 10.10 8.19
CA HIS A 256 -8.80 11.21 7.25
C HIS A 256 -7.33 11.65 7.17
N VAL A 257 -6.65 11.75 8.31
CA VAL A 257 -5.20 12.04 8.36
C VAL A 257 -4.40 10.92 7.68
N LYS A 258 -4.72 9.65 7.98
CA LYS A 258 -4.03 8.47 7.41
C LYS A 258 -4.17 8.32 5.89
N ILE A 259 -5.14 8.98 5.24
CA ILE A 259 -5.24 9.03 3.77
C ILE A 259 -4.05 9.76 3.15
N SER A 260 -3.50 10.77 3.83
CA SER A 260 -2.33 11.50 3.38
C SER A 260 -1.13 11.09 4.25
N ARG A 261 -0.23 10.31 3.67
CA ARG A 261 1.00 9.88 4.37
C ARG A 261 1.79 11.07 4.93
N SER A 262 1.82 12.18 4.19
CA SER A 262 2.44 13.41 4.66
C SER A 262 1.76 13.98 5.90
N LEU A 263 0.43 13.99 5.98
CA LEU A 263 -0.27 14.53 7.15
C LEU A 263 -0.13 13.62 8.36
N ASP A 264 -0.21 12.31 8.15
CA ASP A 264 0.00 11.32 9.21
C ASP A 264 1.40 11.42 9.84
N PHE A 265 2.43 11.62 9.03
CA PHE A 265 3.77 11.91 9.54
C PHE A 265 3.81 13.22 10.33
N LEU A 266 3.21 14.30 9.83
CA LEU A 266 3.16 15.57 10.55
C LEU A 266 2.38 15.50 11.88
N CYS A 267 1.42 14.59 12.00
CA CYS A 267 0.74 14.30 13.26
C CYS A 267 1.65 13.69 14.33
N GLN A 268 2.88 13.29 14.02
CA GLN A 268 3.88 12.95 15.04
C GLN A 268 4.28 14.18 15.87
N ILE A 269 4.17 15.39 15.30
CA ILE A 269 4.44 16.64 16.02
C ILE A 269 3.20 17.04 16.84
N PRO A 270 3.27 17.05 18.19
CA PRO A 270 2.08 17.24 19.04
C PRO A 270 1.28 18.53 18.79
N PRO A 271 1.88 19.73 18.60
CA PRO A 271 1.13 20.92 18.23
C PRO A 271 0.37 20.77 16.92
N ILE A 272 0.99 20.18 15.89
CA ILE A 272 0.34 19.93 14.60
C ILE A 272 -0.79 18.92 14.76
N CYS A 273 -0.57 17.83 15.50
CA CYS A 273 -1.60 16.85 15.83
C CYS A 273 -2.82 17.50 16.49
N THR A 274 -2.59 18.44 17.41
CA THR A 274 -3.64 19.19 18.10
C THR A 274 -4.41 20.13 17.16
N ILE A 275 -3.70 20.81 16.25
CA ILE A 275 -4.30 21.64 15.21
C ILE A 275 -5.19 20.78 14.30
N MET A 276 -4.67 19.65 13.81
CA MET A 276 -5.42 18.74 12.94
C MET A 276 -6.68 18.21 13.64
N ALA A 277 -6.57 17.75 14.90
CA ALA A 277 -7.72 17.26 15.64
C ALA A 277 -8.81 18.34 15.83
N ASN A 278 -8.44 19.58 16.17
CA ASN A 278 -9.40 20.67 16.34
C ASN A 278 -10.06 21.12 15.03
N VAL A 279 -9.28 21.22 13.94
CA VAL A 279 -9.82 21.59 12.63
C VAL A 279 -10.72 20.48 12.09
N LEU A 280 -10.34 19.21 12.26
CA LEU A 280 -11.16 18.09 11.80
C LEU A 280 -12.42 17.89 12.65
N LYS A 281 -12.39 18.25 13.94
CA LYS A 281 -13.57 18.27 14.80
C LYS A 281 -14.69 19.15 14.26
N THR A 282 -14.35 20.27 13.63
CA THR A 282 -15.34 21.20 13.04
C THR A 282 -15.65 20.90 11.58
N HIS A 283 -14.67 20.39 10.83
CA HIS A 283 -14.82 19.99 9.42
C HIS A 283 -15.69 18.74 9.26
N LEU A 284 -15.57 17.77 10.16
CA LEU A 284 -16.29 16.50 10.12
C LEU A 284 -17.52 16.58 11.04
N LYS A 285 -18.65 16.05 10.57
CA LYS A 285 -19.86 15.90 11.41
C LYS A 285 -20.08 14.44 11.77
N ALA A 286 -20.56 14.19 13.00
CA ALA A 286 -20.87 12.83 13.45
C ALA A 286 -21.84 12.09 12.52
N HIS A 287 -22.80 12.81 11.91
CA HIS A 287 -23.91 12.23 11.13
C HIS A 287 -23.63 12.08 9.63
N GLU A 288 -22.45 12.46 9.13
CA GLU A 288 -22.11 12.40 7.69
C GLU A 288 -21.77 10.99 7.18
N GLY A 289 -22.09 9.94 7.94
CA GLY A 289 -21.78 8.55 7.57
C GLY A 289 -20.27 8.34 7.37
N PHE A 290 -19.88 7.72 6.26
CA PHE A 290 -18.49 7.41 5.91
C PHE A 290 -17.89 8.35 4.86
N LYS A 291 -18.48 9.53 4.63
CA LYS A 291 -17.98 10.45 3.59
C LYS A 291 -16.53 10.83 3.84
N ILE A 292 -15.68 10.65 2.82
CA ILE A 292 -14.25 10.93 2.85
C ILE A 292 -13.99 12.25 2.12
N ASN A 293 -13.59 13.31 2.83
CA ASN A 293 -13.32 14.65 2.27
C ASN A 293 -11.94 15.16 2.71
N PRO A 294 -10.82 14.55 2.27
CA PRO A 294 -9.48 14.85 2.76
C PRO A 294 -9.15 16.35 2.62
N LEU A 295 -8.57 16.93 3.67
CA LEU A 295 -8.00 18.26 3.67
C LEU A 295 -6.51 18.13 3.38
N ASN A 296 -5.95 19.03 2.57
CA ASN A 296 -4.49 19.15 2.45
C ASN A 296 -3.93 19.98 3.64
N LEU A 297 -2.60 20.13 3.73
CA LEU A 297 -1.98 20.85 4.83
C LEU A 297 -2.45 22.30 4.85
N THR A 298 -2.47 22.96 3.70
CA THR A 298 -2.84 24.37 3.59
C THR A 298 -4.27 24.63 4.07
N GLN A 299 -5.22 23.77 3.69
CA GLN A 299 -6.62 23.88 4.10
C GLN A 299 -6.80 23.72 5.60
N ILE A 300 -5.98 22.89 6.25
CA ILE A 300 -6.00 22.75 7.72
C ILE A 300 -5.64 24.10 8.37
N TYR A 301 -4.59 24.77 7.91
CA TYR A 301 -4.15 26.06 8.46
C TYR A 301 -5.09 27.20 8.08
N THR A 302 -5.61 27.22 6.85
CA THR A 302 -6.65 28.16 6.43
C THR A 302 -7.89 28.02 7.31
N ASN A 303 -8.33 26.81 7.62
CA ASN A 303 -9.49 26.59 8.50
C ASN A 303 -9.21 26.92 9.97
N LEU A 304 -7.97 26.75 10.45
CA LEU A 304 -7.56 27.15 11.80
C LEU A 304 -7.80 28.66 12.04
N VAL A 305 -7.49 29.50 11.05
CA VAL A 305 -7.53 30.97 11.20
C VAL A 305 -8.82 31.62 10.68
N LYS A 306 -9.69 30.87 10.01
CA LYS A 306 -10.95 31.39 9.40
C LYS A 306 -11.93 32.01 10.40
N ALA A 307 -11.91 31.56 11.65
CA ALA A 307 -12.84 32.02 12.69
C ALA A 307 -12.32 33.24 13.49
N SER A 308 -11.11 33.72 13.18
CA SER A 308 -10.39 34.73 13.96
C SER A 308 -10.61 36.17 13.44
N ASN A 309 -10.32 37.16 14.29
CA ASN A 309 -10.39 38.58 13.93
C ASN A 309 -9.45 38.93 12.75
N SER A 310 -10.01 39.47 11.66
CA SER A 310 -9.28 39.70 10.41
C SER A 310 -8.19 40.78 10.50
N ASP A 311 -8.33 41.77 11.40
CA ASP A 311 -7.39 42.88 11.50
C ASP A 311 -6.05 42.43 12.12
N ILE A 312 -6.12 41.78 13.29
CA ILE A 312 -4.92 41.25 13.96
C ILE A 312 -4.22 40.18 13.13
N ILE A 313 -4.96 39.32 12.41
CA ILE A 313 -4.37 38.34 11.49
C ILE A 313 -3.56 39.03 10.39
N THR A 314 -4.03 40.16 9.86
CA THR A 314 -3.31 40.92 8.83
C THR A 314 -2.01 41.51 9.38
N LYS A 315 -2.01 42.00 10.63
CA LYS A 315 -0.79 42.48 11.29
C LYS A 315 0.19 41.32 11.58
N LEU A 316 -0.30 40.20 12.10
CA LEU A 316 0.50 39.00 12.37
C LEU A 316 1.12 38.40 11.10
N LYS A 317 0.41 38.46 9.95
CA LYS A 317 0.95 38.07 8.64
C LYS A 317 2.21 38.84 8.26
N LYS A 318 2.18 40.17 8.41
CA LYS A 318 3.33 41.03 8.12
C LYS A 318 4.48 40.75 9.08
N LEU A 319 4.18 40.64 10.38
CA LEU A 319 5.18 40.30 11.40
C LEU A 319 5.84 38.94 11.12
N ALA A 320 5.06 37.92 10.75
CA ALA A 320 5.58 36.60 10.42
C ALA A 320 6.54 36.62 9.22
N GLN A 321 6.26 37.43 8.20
CA GLN A 321 7.13 37.61 7.03
C GLN A 321 8.48 38.23 7.42
N VAL A 322 8.48 39.31 8.21
CA VAL A 322 9.71 39.96 8.71
C VAL A 322 10.53 38.97 9.56
N ARG A 323 9.88 38.28 10.50
CA ARG A 323 10.56 37.33 11.39
C ARG A 323 11.13 36.11 10.69
N MET A 324 10.52 35.68 9.58
CA MET A 324 11.07 34.59 8.78
C MET A 324 12.40 34.98 8.12
N GLU A 325 12.62 36.26 7.81
CA GLU A 325 13.87 36.78 7.24
C GLU A 325 14.95 36.99 8.32
N GLU A 326 14.55 37.43 9.53
CA GLU A 326 15.46 37.73 10.65
C GLU A 326 15.90 36.50 11.47
N GLY A 327 15.10 35.43 11.50
CA GLY A 327 15.49 34.14 12.08
C GLY A 327 15.23 33.96 13.59
N GLY A 328 14.08 34.40 14.10
CA GLY A 328 13.68 34.24 15.51
C GLY A 328 12.21 33.89 15.72
N ASN A 329 11.91 33.03 16.70
CA ASN A 329 10.54 32.59 17.05
C ASN A 329 9.93 33.32 18.25
N VAL A 330 10.76 34.00 19.06
CA VAL A 330 10.35 34.73 20.25
C VAL A 330 10.06 36.18 19.87
N MET A 331 8.91 36.70 20.29
CA MET A 331 8.49 38.08 20.07
C MET A 331 8.40 38.78 21.42
N TYR A 332 9.28 39.77 21.63
CA TYR A 332 9.22 40.67 22.77
C TYR A 332 8.23 41.80 22.49
N GLU A 333 7.80 42.52 23.52
CA GLU A 333 6.87 43.65 23.36
C GLU A 333 7.41 44.72 22.41
N GLU A 334 8.73 44.92 22.40
CA GLU A 334 9.42 45.84 21.49
C GLU A 334 9.20 45.48 20.01
N ASP A 335 9.26 44.17 19.69
CA ASP A 335 9.08 43.67 18.32
C ASP A 335 7.62 43.80 17.84
N LEU A 336 6.65 43.75 18.76
CA LEU A 336 5.24 43.93 18.45
C LEU A 336 4.92 45.39 18.09
N LEU A 337 5.57 46.34 18.77
CA LEU A 337 5.41 47.77 18.52
C LEU A 337 5.91 48.16 17.13
N GLU A 338 6.98 47.54 16.63
CA GLU A 338 7.48 47.76 15.26
C GLU A 338 6.47 47.34 14.17
N SER A 339 5.49 46.50 14.52
CA SER A 339 4.44 46.01 13.62
C SER A 339 3.06 46.61 13.90
N ASP A 340 2.98 47.73 14.64
CA ASP A 340 1.73 48.40 15.04
C ASP A 340 0.74 47.50 15.81
N ILE A 341 1.26 46.57 16.62
CA ILE A 341 0.46 45.66 17.46
C ILE A 341 0.71 45.95 18.95
N SER A 342 -0.35 46.17 19.72
CA SER A 342 -0.21 46.36 21.17
C SER A 342 -0.13 45.02 21.91
N ALA A 343 0.66 44.94 22.99
CA ALA A 343 0.75 43.73 23.81
C ALA A 343 -0.62 43.27 24.35
N GLU A 344 -1.52 44.21 24.65
CA GLU A 344 -2.89 43.92 25.10
C GLU A 344 -3.74 43.24 24.02
N GLU A 345 -3.66 43.72 22.77
CA GLU A 345 -4.33 43.09 21.62
C GLU A 345 -3.82 41.66 21.41
N VAL A 346 -2.51 41.45 21.50
CA VAL A 346 -1.88 40.14 21.31
C VAL A 346 -2.22 39.17 22.43
N SER A 347 -2.21 39.62 23.69
CA SER A 347 -2.62 38.82 24.84
C SER A 347 -4.10 38.43 24.78
N ALA A 348 -4.98 39.33 24.33
CA ALA A 348 -6.39 39.00 24.11
C ALA A 348 -6.55 37.92 23.03
N PHE A 349 -5.83 38.06 21.92
CA PHE A 349 -5.86 37.10 20.82
C PHE A 349 -5.26 35.73 21.19
N SER A 350 -4.18 35.70 21.96
CA SER A 350 -3.58 34.45 22.44
C SER A 350 -4.54 33.64 23.31
N LYS A 351 -5.39 34.31 24.10
CA LYS A 351 -6.45 33.66 24.90
C LYS A 351 -7.59 33.13 24.03
N GLU A 352 -7.94 33.82 22.94
CA GLU A 352 -8.97 33.40 21.99
C GLU A 352 -8.48 32.21 21.13
N CYS A 353 -7.24 32.28 20.64
CA CYS A 353 -6.64 31.35 19.68
C CYS A 353 -5.26 30.83 20.15
N PRO A 354 -5.19 30.06 21.26
CA PRO A 354 -3.93 29.61 21.87
C PRO A 354 -3.12 28.63 20.99
N LEU A 355 -3.76 28.04 19.97
CA LEU A 355 -3.09 27.21 18.98
C LEU A 355 -2.32 28.04 17.95
N VAL A 356 -2.73 29.29 17.71
CA VAL A 356 -2.09 30.20 16.75
C VAL A 356 -0.98 30.98 17.43
N LEU A 357 -1.25 31.48 18.64
CA LEU A 357 -0.32 32.33 19.37
C LEU A 357 -0.37 32.06 20.88
N ARG A 358 0.79 32.01 21.52
CA ARG A 358 0.96 31.73 22.94
C ARG A 358 1.63 32.90 23.64
N GLU A 359 1.13 33.22 24.84
CA GLU A 359 1.73 34.14 25.80
C GLU A 359 2.50 33.32 26.84
N GLU A 360 3.76 33.69 27.08
CA GLU A 360 4.59 33.10 28.14
C GLU A 360 5.21 34.19 29.01
N LYS A 361 5.35 33.88 30.31
CA LYS A 361 5.95 34.78 31.31
C LYS A 361 7.19 34.13 31.91
N GLY A 362 8.28 34.87 31.94
CA GLY A 362 9.57 34.40 32.47
C GLY A 362 10.12 35.29 33.56
N LEU A 363 11.46 35.35 33.62
CA LEU A 363 12.20 36.20 34.55
C LEU A 363 11.68 37.65 34.55
N HIS A 364 11.68 38.28 35.73
CA HIS A 364 11.27 39.68 35.93
C HIS A 364 9.85 40.03 35.45
N ASN A 365 8.94 39.04 35.36
CA ASN A 365 7.59 39.22 34.78
C ASN A 365 7.61 39.69 33.31
N THR A 366 8.70 39.44 32.59
CA THR A 366 8.76 39.73 31.16
C THR A 366 7.79 38.81 30.41
N THR A 367 6.92 39.40 29.61
CA THR A 367 5.99 38.70 28.73
C THR A 367 6.62 38.54 27.35
N VAL A 368 6.58 37.34 26.81
CA VAL A 368 6.99 37.04 25.43
C VAL A 368 5.86 36.31 24.71
N PHE A 369 5.80 36.50 23.40
CA PHE A 369 4.81 35.87 22.54
C PHE A 369 5.49 34.91 21.55
N ARG A 370 4.85 33.79 21.27
CA ARG A 370 5.31 32.79 20.30
C ARG A 370 4.17 32.34 19.41
N PHE A 371 4.44 32.10 18.13
CA PHE A 371 3.50 31.33 17.32
C PHE A 371 3.36 29.93 17.92
N GLY A 372 2.14 29.38 17.93
CA GLY A 372 1.86 28.08 18.55
C GLY A 372 2.67 26.92 17.94
N HIS A 373 3.17 27.10 16.72
CA HIS A 373 4.20 26.29 16.07
C HIS A 373 4.88 27.09 14.95
N SER A 374 6.13 26.77 14.59
CA SER A 374 6.89 27.43 13.51
C SER A 374 6.17 27.41 12.15
N SER A 375 5.45 26.33 11.83
CA SER A 375 4.68 26.25 10.58
C SER A 375 3.50 27.23 10.50
N ILE A 376 3.02 27.78 11.62
CA ILE A 376 1.99 28.84 11.62
C ILE A 376 2.61 30.15 11.13
N GLN A 377 3.83 30.45 11.60
CA GLN A 377 4.61 31.58 11.10
C GLN A 377 4.88 31.44 9.60
N GLU A 378 5.31 30.26 9.14
CA GLU A 378 5.55 30.01 7.71
C GLU A 378 4.28 30.13 6.87
N PHE A 379 3.12 29.67 7.38
CA PHE A 379 1.82 29.84 6.71
C PHE A 379 1.45 31.32 6.58
N PHE A 380 1.59 32.10 7.65
CA PHE A 380 1.30 33.53 7.64
C PHE A 380 2.25 34.31 6.74
N ALA A 381 3.55 34.00 6.77
CA ALA A 381 4.54 34.57 5.86
C ALA A 381 4.23 34.24 4.39
N ALA A 382 3.82 33.00 4.09
CA ALA A 382 3.41 32.59 2.74
C ALA A 382 2.17 33.35 2.27
N SER A 383 1.18 33.51 3.16
CA SER A 383 -0.04 34.29 2.88
C SER A 383 0.30 35.74 2.57
N ALA A 384 1.13 36.38 3.40
CA ALA A 384 1.57 37.76 3.23
C ALA A 384 2.37 37.96 1.93
N LYS A 385 3.30 37.05 1.65
CA LYS A 385 4.10 37.11 0.41
C LYS A 385 3.23 36.98 -0.83
N LEU A 386 2.18 36.16 -0.78
CA LEU A 386 1.26 36.00 -1.89
C LEU A 386 0.38 37.24 -2.08
N ASP A 387 -0.04 37.88 -0.98
CA ASP A 387 -0.73 39.18 -0.99
C ASP A 387 0.16 40.25 -1.69
N ASP A 388 1.48 40.27 -1.42
CA ASP A 388 2.44 41.17 -2.09
C ASP A 388 2.62 40.85 -3.59
N ILE A 389 2.63 39.58 -3.98
CA ILE A 389 2.84 39.17 -5.38
C ILE A 389 1.59 39.47 -6.22
N GLU A 390 0.39 39.29 -5.65
CA GLU A 390 -0.87 39.58 -6.31
C GLU A 390 -0.94 41.06 -6.76
N ALA A 391 -0.39 41.97 -5.95
CA ALA A 391 -0.29 43.38 -6.29
C ALA A 391 0.65 43.70 -7.48
N ASN A 392 1.55 42.79 -7.87
CA ASN A 392 2.66 43.05 -8.80
C ASN A 392 2.51 42.44 -10.21
N SER A 393 1.37 41.82 -10.57
CA SER A 393 0.99 41.29 -11.90
C SER A 393 1.88 40.17 -12.54
N LEU A 394 3.07 39.85 -11.99
CA LEU A 394 4.01 38.86 -12.51
C LEU A 394 4.01 37.52 -11.72
N LEU A 395 2.82 37.07 -11.30
CA LEU A 395 2.63 35.95 -10.37
C LEU A 395 3.48 34.70 -10.69
N SER A 396 3.36 34.10 -11.89
CA SER A 396 4.08 32.85 -12.20
C SER A 396 5.60 33.02 -12.21
N ALA A 397 6.12 34.19 -12.61
CA ALA A 397 7.56 34.45 -12.61
C ALA A 397 8.10 34.62 -11.18
N CYS A 398 7.37 35.34 -10.33
CA CYS A 398 7.69 35.46 -8.91
C CYS A 398 7.67 34.10 -8.20
N CYS A 399 6.67 33.27 -8.46
CA CYS A 399 6.59 31.92 -7.89
C CYS A 399 7.73 31.01 -8.38
N GLN A 400 8.13 31.11 -9.65
CA GLN A 400 9.32 30.38 -10.16
C GLN A 400 10.60 30.82 -9.44
N TYR A 401 10.75 32.12 -9.18
CA TYR A 401 11.87 32.62 -8.37
C TYR A 401 11.86 32.04 -6.95
N LEU A 402 10.70 31.95 -6.30
CA LEU A 402 10.59 31.32 -4.97
C LEU A 402 10.98 29.83 -4.99
N VAL A 403 10.60 29.11 -6.05
CA VAL A 403 11.06 27.72 -6.27
C VAL A 403 12.59 27.67 -6.35
N ASP A 404 13.21 28.56 -7.10
CA ASP A 404 14.67 28.60 -7.25
C ASP A 404 15.38 28.96 -5.93
N VAL A 405 14.84 29.89 -5.15
CA VAL A 405 15.35 30.24 -3.81
C VAL A 405 15.30 29.03 -2.88
N ALA A 406 14.17 28.31 -2.84
CA ALA A 406 14.05 27.10 -2.02
C ALA A 406 15.03 26.00 -2.45
N LEU A 407 15.26 25.83 -3.76
CA LEU A 407 16.23 24.87 -4.30
C LEU A 407 17.70 25.21 -3.97
N GLN A 408 18.01 26.48 -3.70
CA GLN A 408 19.35 26.92 -3.30
C GLN A 408 19.62 26.72 -1.79
N SER A 409 18.57 26.59 -0.98
CA SER A 409 18.68 26.37 0.46
C SER A 409 19.07 24.92 0.76
N THR A 410 20.34 24.70 1.10
CA THR A 410 20.82 23.39 1.59
C THR A 410 20.14 22.98 2.89
N GLU A 411 19.78 23.98 3.71
CA GLU A 411 19.12 23.78 5.01
C GLU A 411 17.61 23.54 4.87
N GLY A 412 16.93 24.03 3.82
CA GLY A 412 15.49 23.81 3.62
C GLY A 412 14.55 24.76 4.35
N LYS A 413 15.05 25.92 4.79
CA LYS A 413 14.30 26.95 5.54
C LYS A 413 13.03 27.48 4.86
N SER A 414 12.86 27.26 3.55
CA SER A 414 11.71 27.74 2.79
C SER A 414 10.79 26.62 2.30
N ASP A 415 11.02 25.37 2.73
CA ASP A 415 10.34 24.21 2.16
C ASP A 415 8.84 24.20 2.45
N VAL A 416 8.44 24.45 3.70
CA VAL A 416 7.04 24.43 4.13
C VAL A 416 6.34 25.70 3.69
N PHE A 417 7.02 26.84 3.81
CA PHE A 417 6.61 28.10 3.21
C PHE A 417 6.22 27.93 1.73
N LEU A 418 7.08 27.31 0.92
CA LEU A 418 6.80 27.08 -0.50
C LEU A 418 5.60 26.14 -0.70
N ARG A 419 5.47 25.14 0.17
CA ARG A 419 4.32 24.23 0.18
C ARG A 419 3.00 24.98 0.38
N PHE A 420 2.96 25.91 1.34
CA PHE A 420 1.80 26.78 1.57
C PHE A 420 1.54 27.73 0.41
N ILE A 421 2.57 28.27 -0.25
CA ILE A 421 2.39 29.09 -1.46
C ILE A 421 1.60 28.32 -2.52
N PHE A 422 1.96 27.07 -2.82
CA PHE A 422 1.25 26.26 -3.83
C PHE A 422 -0.20 25.94 -3.42
N GLY A 423 -0.43 25.61 -2.15
CA GLY A 423 -1.79 25.37 -1.66
C GLY A 423 -2.65 26.63 -1.68
N LEU A 424 -2.10 27.79 -1.31
CA LEU A 424 -2.82 29.07 -1.32
C LEU A 424 -3.12 29.53 -2.75
N ILE A 425 -2.21 29.30 -3.71
CA ILE A 425 -2.48 29.53 -5.15
C ILE A 425 -3.71 28.72 -5.59
N LYS A 426 -3.86 27.47 -5.12
CA LYS A 426 -5.03 26.64 -5.42
C LYS A 426 -6.30 27.15 -4.76
N GLU A 427 -6.26 27.44 -3.46
CA GLU A 427 -7.42 27.90 -2.70
C GLU A 427 -7.97 29.23 -3.21
N ARG A 428 -7.06 30.15 -3.56
CA ARG A 428 -7.38 31.48 -4.10
C ARG A 428 -7.62 31.47 -5.61
N GLN A 429 -7.49 30.31 -6.27
CA GLN A 429 -7.69 30.13 -7.72
C GLN A 429 -6.85 31.09 -8.58
N MET A 430 -5.60 31.35 -8.17
CA MET A 430 -4.77 32.37 -8.82
C MET A 430 -4.10 31.89 -10.11
N LEU A 431 -3.88 30.58 -10.25
CA LEU A 431 -3.26 29.95 -11.44
C LEU A 431 -4.04 28.71 -11.87
N GLU A 432 -4.14 28.51 -13.18
CA GLU A 432 -4.73 27.31 -13.80
C GLU A 432 -3.74 26.14 -13.86
N PRO A 433 -4.19 24.87 -13.87
CA PRO A 433 -3.30 23.70 -13.86
C PRO A 433 -2.34 23.61 -15.05
N THR A 434 -2.62 24.34 -16.13
CA THR A 434 -1.78 24.42 -17.34
C THR A 434 -0.74 25.54 -17.30
N ASP A 435 -0.63 26.29 -16.20
CA ASP A 435 0.36 27.37 -16.06
C ASP A 435 1.80 26.83 -16.07
N ARG A 436 2.70 27.61 -16.69
CA ARG A 436 4.14 27.32 -16.83
C ARG A 436 4.87 27.04 -15.50
N LEU A 437 4.37 27.53 -14.37
CA LEU A 437 4.92 27.22 -13.04
C LEU A 437 4.89 25.72 -12.76
N PHE A 438 3.79 25.04 -13.10
CA PHE A 438 3.63 23.62 -12.79
C PHE A 438 4.55 22.77 -13.65
N ASP A 439 4.66 23.05 -14.95
CA ASP A 439 5.59 22.36 -15.84
C ASP A 439 7.05 22.60 -15.45
N TYR A 440 7.39 23.84 -15.05
CA TYR A 440 8.71 24.16 -14.50
C TYR A 440 9.02 23.33 -13.26
N THR A 441 8.07 23.25 -12.33
CA THR A 441 8.22 22.50 -11.06
C THR A 441 8.39 21.01 -11.33
N LYS A 442 7.59 20.42 -12.24
CA LYS A 442 7.72 19.01 -12.66
C LYS A 442 9.11 18.73 -13.24
N LYS A 443 9.63 19.64 -14.07
CA LYS A 443 10.99 19.54 -14.62
C LYS A 443 12.04 19.55 -13.50
N LYS A 444 11.93 20.47 -12.54
CA LYS A 444 12.85 20.56 -11.39
C LYS A 444 12.84 19.32 -10.50
N ILE A 445 11.68 18.73 -10.25
CA ILE A 445 11.56 17.45 -9.52
C ILE A 445 12.40 16.37 -10.21
N LEU A 446 12.30 16.26 -11.53
CA LEU A 446 13.00 15.21 -12.28
C LEU A 446 14.51 15.49 -12.41
N GLU A 447 14.92 16.74 -12.59
CA GLU A 447 16.34 17.16 -12.56
C GLU A 447 17.02 16.84 -11.21
N LYS A 448 16.25 16.79 -10.12
CA LYS A 448 16.72 16.67 -8.74
C LYS A 448 16.19 15.41 -8.04
N ILE A 449 15.75 14.39 -8.78
CA ILE A 449 14.93 13.27 -8.28
C ILE A 449 15.55 12.45 -7.12
N THR A 450 16.88 12.46 -6.99
CA THR A 450 17.63 11.78 -5.92
C THR A 450 17.90 12.65 -4.69
N SER A 451 17.54 13.94 -4.74
CA SER A 451 17.79 14.90 -3.66
C SER A 451 16.52 15.19 -2.84
N TYR A 452 16.70 15.64 -1.61
CA TYR A 452 15.60 16.03 -0.76
C TYR A 452 14.75 17.16 -1.37
N SER A 453 15.35 18.09 -2.11
CA SER A 453 14.61 19.19 -2.74
C SER A 453 13.48 18.73 -3.69
N ALA A 454 13.62 17.55 -4.31
CA ALA A 454 12.54 16.97 -5.13
C ALA A 454 11.33 16.53 -4.29
N VAL A 455 11.53 16.13 -3.02
CA VAL A 455 10.45 15.82 -2.07
C VAL A 455 9.58 17.03 -1.82
N VAL A 456 10.22 18.15 -1.53
CA VAL A 456 9.55 19.42 -1.22
C VAL A 456 8.70 19.85 -2.40
N LEU A 457 9.29 19.87 -3.60
CA LEU A 457 8.56 20.24 -4.81
C LEU A 457 7.42 19.28 -5.13
N PHE A 458 7.59 17.99 -4.81
CA PHE A 458 6.51 17.01 -4.94
C PHE A 458 5.36 17.33 -3.98
N HIS A 459 5.65 17.64 -2.71
CA HIS A 459 4.66 18.10 -1.74
C HIS A 459 3.97 19.41 -2.17
N CYS A 460 4.72 20.37 -2.73
CA CYS A 460 4.18 21.61 -3.28
C CYS A 460 3.16 21.34 -4.40
N LEU A 461 3.53 20.53 -5.40
CA LEU A 461 2.60 20.15 -6.47
C LEU A 461 1.36 19.45 -5.92
N ARG A 462 1.50 18.61 -4.90
CA ARG A 462 0.38 17.90 -4.29
C ARG A 462 -0.57 18.79 -3.50
N GLU A 463 -0.08 19.86 -2.87
CA GLU A 463 -0.96 20.85 -2.25
C GLU A 463 -1.85 21.53 -3.30
N TYR A 464 -1.34 21.73 -4.52
CA TYR A 464 -2.10 22.30 -5.62
C TYR A 464 -3.04 21.29 -6.30
N ASP A 465 -2.53 20.12 -6.69
CA ASP A 465 -3.30 19.01 -7.27
C ASP A 465 -2.58 17.66 -7.05
N SER A 466 -3.22 16.76 -6.31
CA SER A 466 -2.69 15.41 -6.01
C SER A 466 -2.50 14.53 -7.25
N GLN A 467 -3.14 14.87 -8.38
CA GLN A 467 -3.00 14.13 -9.65
C GLN A 467 -1.98 14.75 -10.61
N ALA A 468 -1.38 15.91 -10.28
CA ALA A 468 -0.56 16.71 -11.18
C ALA A 468 0.67 15.99 -11.79
N LEU A 469 1.15 14.90 -11.17
CA LEU A 469 2.26 14.08 -11.69
C LEU A 469 1.82 12.68 -12.14
N LEU A 470 0.66 12.21 -11.68
CA LEU A 470 0.18 10.85 -11.95
C LEU A 470 -0.24 10.67 -13.40
N ASN A 471 -0.65 11.74 -14.07
CA ASN A 471 -1.06 11.68 -15.47
C ASN A 471 0.15 11.49 -16.40
N GLU A 472 1.26 12.16 -16.10
CA GLU A 472 2.52 12.03 -16.82
C GLU A 472 3.16 10.65 -16.58
N VAL A 473 3.07 10.12 -15.36
CA VAL A 473 3.45 8.74 -15.05
C VAL A 473 2.67 7.76 -15.93
N LYS A 474 1.34 7.91 -15.99
CA LYS A 474 0.48 7.04 -16.81
C LYS A 474 0.83 7.16 -18.30
N PHE A 475 1.10 8.36 -18.79
CA PHE A 475 1.52 8.60 -20.16
C PHE A 475 2.83 7.86 -20.47
N PHE A 476 3.85 8.03 -19.62
CA PHE A 476 5.13 7.36 -19.77
C PHE A 476 4.99 5.84 -19.76
N LEU A 477 4.21 5.28 -18.83
CA LEU A 477 3.94 3.84 -18.74
C LEU A 477 3.21 3.30 -19.97
N LYS A 478 2.34 4.09 -20.59
CA LYS A 478 1.54 3.68 -21.75
C LYS A 478 2.33 3.73 -23.06
N PHE A 479 3.14 4.77 -23.26
CA PHE A 479 3.77 5.05 -24.55
C PHE A 479 5.29 4.86 -24.56
N GLY A 480 5.95 4.75 -23.40
CA GLY A 480 7.40 4.62 -23.29
C GLY A 480 8.19 5.90 -23.58
N PHE A 481 7.53 7.00 -23.92
CA PHE A 481 8.15 8.30 -24.18
C PHE A 481 8.04 9.22 -22.97
N SER A 482 9.12 9.99 -22.69
CA SER A 482 9.10 11.02 -21.65
C SER A 482 8.17 12.16 -22.09
N PRO A 483 7.08 12.46 -21.35
CA PRO A 483 6.23 13.61 -21.65
C PRO A 483 6.93 14.96 -21.42
N ILE A 484 8.04 14.97 -20.67
CA ILE A 484 8.86 16.16 -20.40
C ILE A 484 10.20 16.03 -21.11
N HIS A 485 10.55 17.00 -21.95
CA HIS A 485 11.78 16.99 -22.74
C HIS A 485 13.05 16.97 -21.87
N GLY A 486 14.07 16.25 -22.34
CA GLY A 486 15.42 16.23 -21.72
C GLY A 486 15.62 15.21 -20.60
N LEU A 487 14.66 14.32 -20.37
CA LEU A 487 14.71 13.35 -19.25
C LEU A 487 14.70 11.90 -19.75
N THR A 488 15.52 11.06 -19.11
CA THR A 488 15.69 9.66 -19.49
C THR A 488 14.66 8.73 -18.82
N PRO A 489 14.41 7.52 -19.38
CA PRO A 489 13.57 6.51 -18.75
C PRO A 489 13.95 6.17 -17.29
N VAL A 490 15.22 6.32 -16.93
CA VAL A 490 15.73 6.09 -15.57
C VAL A 490 15.11 7.09 -14.58
N HIS A 491 14.99 8.36 -14.96
CA HIS A 491 14.36 9.38 -14.11
C HIS A 491 12.90 9.03 -13.83
N TRP A 492 12.16 8.57 -14.84
CA TRP A 492 10.76 8.15 -14.69
C TRP A 492 10.62 6.90 -13.83
N LYS A 493 11.55 5.94 -13.92
CA LYS A 493 11.56 4.78 -13.02
C LYS A 493 11.72 5.19 -11.55
N PHE A 494 12.69 6.06 -11.25
CA PHE A 494 12.87 6.61 -9.91
C PHE A 494 11.64 7.41 -9.44
N MET A 495 11.07 8.23 -10.32
CA MET A 495 9.88 9.00 -9.98
C MET A 495 8.67 8.10 -9.70
N ILE A 496 8.43 7.04 -10.49
CA ILE A 496 7.36 6.07 -10.22
C ILE A 496 7.54 5.41 -8.85
N GLN A 497 8.78 5.01 -8.52
CA GLN A 497 9.09 4.44 -7.21
C GLN A 497 8.82 5.44 -6.08
N ARG A 498 9.28 6.69 -6.25
CA ARG A 498 9.10 7.76 -5.26
C ARG A 498 7.63 8.12 -5.08
N THR A 499 6.87 8.27 -6.17
CA THR A 499 5.41 8.53 -6.13
C THR A 499 4.65 7.40 -5.44
N LYS A 500 4.99 6.14 -5.71
CA LYS A 500 4.39 5.00 -4.98
C LYS A 500 4.66 5.07 -3.49
N ALA A 501 5.90 5.39 -3.09
CA ALA A 501 6.29 5.53 -1.69
C ALA A 501 5.53 6.68 -1.00
N PHE A 502 5.46 7.86 -1.63
CA PHE A 502 4.73 9.02 -1.09
C PHE A 502 3.23 8.77 -0.93
N GLU A 503 2.62 8.09 -1.88
CA GLU A 503 1.19 7.79 -1.83
C GLU A 503 0.87 6.62 -0.91
N GLY A 504 1.88 5.87 -0.46
CA GLY A 504 1.69 4.63 0.26
C GLY A 504 0.96 3.58 -0.58
N MET A 505 1.10 3.63 -1.91
CA MET A 505 0.39 2.72 -2.81
C MET A 505 0.81 1.28 -2.56
N ARG A 506 -0.18 0.40 -2.42
CA ARG A 506 0.02 -1.04 -2.26
C ARG A 506 -0.58 -1.77 -3.45
N GLU A 507 0.02 -2.90 -3.82
CA GLU A 507 -0.59 -3.75 -4.84
C GLU A 507 -1.83 -4.43 -4.25
N ASN A 508 -1.67 -5.08 -3.09
CA ASN A 508 -2.72 -5.85 -2.44
C ASN A 508 -2.91 -5.42 -0.98
N PHE A 509 -4.17 -5.41 -0.55
CA PHE A 509 -4.59 -5.44 0.84
C PHE A 509 -5.27 -6.78 1.11
N GLU A 510 -4.77 -7.50 2.10
CA GLU A 510 -5.34 -8.77 2.58
C GLU A 510 -5.58 -8.65 4.08
N MET A 511 -6.80 -8.93 4.54
CA MET A 511 -7.10 -8.88 5.96
C MET A 511 -6.60 -10.15 6.65
N GLN A 512 -5.81 -9.97 7.70
CA GLN A 512 -5.25 -11.08 8.47
C GLN A 512 -6.36 -11.94 9.11
N VAL A 513 -6.12 -13.26 9.12
CA VAL A 513 -7.08 -14.28 9.59
C VAL A 513 -7.55 -14.02 11.03
N SER A 514 -6.67 -13.53 11.89
CA SER A 514 -6.95 -13.30 13.32
C SER A 514 -7.88 -12.13 13.61
N THR A 515 -8.26 -11.34 12.61
CA THR A 515 -8.80 -9.99 12.86
C THR A 515 -10.05 -9.63 12.06
N ARG A 516 -10.82 -10.64 11.67
CA ARG A 516 -11.92 -10.58 10.70
C ARG A 516 -13.23 -10.01 11.29
N CYS A 517 -13.57 -8.74 10.98
CA CYS A 517 -14.88 -8.13 11.25
C CYS A 517 -15.03 -6.75 10.58
N ASP A 518 -16.25 -6.20 10.58
CA ASP A 518 -16.56 -4.85 10.08
C ASP A 518 -15.75 -3.76 10.80
N GLU A 519 -15.70 -3.81 12.14
CA GLU A 519 -15.02 -2.78 12.96
C GLU A 519 -13.55 -2.62 12.61
N LYS A 520 -12.85 -3.74 12.34
CA LYS A 520 -11.46 -3.66 11.91
C LYS A 520 -11.34 -3.11 10.50
N LEU A 521 -12.19 -3.54 9.57
CA LEU A 521 -12.18 -3.01 8.21
C LEU A 521 -12.35 -1.49 8.20
N LEU A 522 -13.19 -0.95 9.10
CA LEU A 522 -13.35 0.50 9.27
C LEU A 522 -12.07 1.22 9.70
N ARG A 523 -11.20 0.58 10.50
CA ARG A 523 -9.88 1.12 10.88
C ARG A 523 -8.85 1.01 9.75
N GLU A 524 -9.08 0.12 8.79
CA GLU A 524 -8.18 -0.17 7.67
C GLU A 524 -8.61 0.50 6.35
N LEU A 525 -9.69 1.30 6.34
CA LEU A 525 -10.16 2.01 5.14
C LEU A 525 -9.06 2.83 4.45
N PRO A 526 -8.16 3.54 5.16
CA PRO A 526 -7.06 4.24 4.50
C PRO A 526 -6.13 3.29 3.74
N ALA A 527 -5.84 2.11 4.29
CA ALA A 527 -5.00 1.10 3.64
C ALA A 527 -5.69 0.48 2.42
N ILE A 528 -7.00 0.23 2.50
CA ILE A 528 -7.81 -0.27 1.38
C ILE A 528 -7.84 0.76 0.25
N LEU A 529 -8.09 2.03 0.56
CA LEU A 529 -8.10 3.15 -0.39
C LEU A 529 -6.77 3.28 -1.13
N LYS A 530 -5.65 3.00 -0.46
CA LYS A 530 -4.30 3.00 -1.05
C LYS A 530 -3.90 1.74 -1.80
N SER A 531 -4.76 0.71 -1.82
CA SER A 531 -4.45 -0.57 -2.46
C SER A 531 -5.10 -0.69 -3.82
N ARG A 532 -4.41 -1.34 -4.78
CA ARG A 532 -5.02 -1.66 -6.09
C ARG A 532 -6.01 -2.81 -6.00
N LYS A 533 -5.73 -3.77 -5.13
CA LYS A 533 -6.58 -4.92 -4.89
C LYS A 533 -6.91 -5.04 -3.41
N ALA A 534 -8.18 -5.24 -3.07
CA ALA A 534 -8.61 -5.56 -1.72
C ALA A 534 -9.21 -6.97 -1.71
N MET A 535 -8.50 -7.89 -1.06
CA MET A 535 -8.86 -9.29 -0.93
C MET A 535 -9.44 -9.51 0.47
N LEU A 536 -10.77 -9.44 0.54
CA LEU A 536 -11.54 -9.46 1.79
C LEU A 536 -12.41 -10.71 1.88
N ARG A 537 -12.00 -11.80 1.22
CA ARG A 537 -12.76 -13.05 1.21
C ARG A 537 -12.74 -13.73 2.58
N PHE A 538 -13.84 -14.37 2.98
CA PHE A 538 -13.95 -15.08 4.28
C PHE A 538 -13.65 -14.21 5.50
N CYS A 539 -13.98 -12.92 5.45
CA CYS A 539 -13.59 -11.91 6.43
C CYS A 539 -14.64 -11.62 7.49
N ASN A 540 -15.73 -12.39 7.54
CA ASN A 540 -16.86 -12.18 8.46
C ASN A 540 -17.39 -10.74 8.40
N LEU A 541 -17.42 -10.18 7.19
CA LEU A 541 -17.97 -8.85 6.93
C LEU A 541 -19.49 -8.95 6.74
N THR A 542 -20.19 -7.89 7.11
CA THR A 542 -21.64 -7.75 6.93
C THR A 542 -21.96 -6.49 6.15
N ASP A 543 -23.23 -6.25 5.83
CA ASP A 543 -23.70 -5.03 5.17
C ASP A 543 -23.24 -3.72 5.83
N LYS A 544 -22.87 -3.74 7.12
CA LYS A 544 -22.34 -2.57 7.84
C LYS A 544 -21.07 -1.99 7.21
N CYS A 545 -20.25 -2.81 6.55
CA CYS A 545 -19.02 -2.34 5.90
C CYS A 545 -19.29 -1.65 4.55
N CYS A 546 -20.41 -1.96 3.90
CA CYS A 546 -20.67 -1.58 2.51
C CYS A 546 -20.73 -0.06 2.28
N PRO A 547 -21.38 0.76 3.13
CA PRO A 547 -21.35 2.21 2.96
C PRO A 547 -19.94 2.80 3.07
N ALA A 548 -19.07 2.21 3.89
CA ALA A 548 -17.69 2.64 4.01
C ALA A 548 -16.85 2.28 2.77
N LEU A 549 -17.04 1.07 2.25
CA LEU A 549 -16.43 0.65 0.99
C LEU A 549 -16.95 1.48 -0.20
N ALA A 550 -18.25 1.81 -0.22
CA ALA A 550 -18.83 2.71 -1.21
C ALA A 550 -18.13 4.07 -1.18
N ALA A 551 -17.91 4.65 0.01
CA ALA A 551 -17.16 5.89 0.14
C ALA A 551 -15.72 5.79 -0.36
N VAL A 552 -15.05 4.64 -0.17
CA VAL A 552 -13.72 4.37 -0.76
C VAL A 552 -13.79 4.28 -2.30
N LEU A 553 -14.89 3.82 -2.88
CA LEU A 553 -15.07 3.77 -4.34
C LEU A 553 -15.37 5.15 -4.93
N SER A 554 -16.07 6.03 -4.20
CA SER A 554 -16.48 7.37 -4.66
C SER A 554 -15.40 8.45 -4.62
N THR A 555 -14.22 8.18 -4.04
CA THR A 555 -13.14 9.17 -3.85
C THR A 555 -12.09 9.10 -4.95
N ARG A 556 -11.64 10.27 -5.44
CA ARG A 556 -10.60 10.38 -6.49
C ARG A 556 -9.24 9.84 -6.05
N GLU A 557 -9.01 9.87 -4.74
CA GLU A 557 -7.82 9.41 -4.05
C GLU A 557 -7.70 7.88 -4.04
N SER A 558 -8.78 7.16 -4.39
CA SER A 558 -8.81 5.70 -4.41
C SER A 558 -8.00 5.09 -5.56
N TYR A 559 -7.14 4.15 -5.19
CA TYR A 559 -6.36 3.33 -6.12
C TYR A 559 -7.01 1.98 -6.43
N LEU A 560 -8.16 1.67 -5.80
CA LEU A 560 -8.80 0.37 -5.90
C LEU A 560 -9.26 0.06 -7.34
N ARG A 561 -8.91 -1.12 -7.82
CA ARG A 561 -9.26 -1.69 -9.13
C ARG A 561 -9.94 -3.04 -8.99
N GLU A 562 -9.62 -3.81 -7.96
CA GLU A 562 -10.23 -5.11 -7.69
C GLU A 562 -10.69 -5.17 -6.24
N LEU A 563 -11.96 -5.56 -6.04
CA LEU A 563 -12.56 -5.76 -4.73
C LEU A 563 -13.16 -7.17 -4.68
N ASP A 564 -12.59 -8.03 -3.84
CA ASP A 564 -13.10 -9.38 -3.58
C ASP A 564 -13.70 -9.41 -2.18
N LEU A 565 -15.04 -9.51 -2.12
CA LEU A 565 -15.84 -9.60 -0.91
C LEU A 565 -16.45 -11.01 -0.73
N GLY A 566 -15.99 -12.01 -1.48
CA GLY A 566 -16.64 -13.32 -1.49
C GLY A 566 -16.71 -14.00 -0.12
N TYR A 567 -17.71 -14.84 0.08
CA TYR A 567 -17.91 -15.64 1.29
C TYR A 567 -17.94 -14.78 2.57
N ASN A 568 -18.66 -13.66 2.49
CA ASN A 568 -19.05 -12.81 3.61
C ASN A 568 -20.58 -12.71 3.66
N SER A 569 -21.14 -12.17 4.74
CA SER A 569 -22.59 -11.97 4.90
C SER A 569 -23.03 -10.63 4.30
N ILE A 570 -22.76 -10.46 3.00
CA ILE A 570 -23.21 -9.29 2.22
C ILE A 570 -24.53 -9.66 1.53
N SER A 571 -25.61 -9.00 1.93
CA SER A 571 -26.95 -9.16 1.36
C SER A 571 -27.22 -8.16 0.23
N ASP A 572 -28.42 -8.19 -0.35
CA ASP A 572 -28.82 -7.18 -1.33
C ASP A 572 -28.79 -5.75 -0.79
N SER A 573 -29.00 -5.58 0.52
CA SER A 573 -28.94 -4.27 1.17
C SER A 573 -27.51 -3.73 1.16
N GLY A 574 -26.53 -4.59 1.43
CA GLY A 574 -25.11 -4.26 1.30
C GLY A 574 -24.72 -3.95 -0.15
N VAL A 575 -25.20 -4.72 -1.12
CA VAL A 575 -24.97 -4.46 -2.54
C VAL A 575 -25.58 -3.11 -2.96
N ALA A 576 -26.79 -2.79 -2.49
CA ALA A 576 -27.42 -1.50 -2.76
C ALA A 576 -26.54 -0.32 -2.30
N ALA A 577 -25.95 -0.41 -1.10
CA ALA A 577 -25.02 0.59 -0.61
C ALA A 577 -23.71 0.65 -1.43
N LEU A 578 -23.14 -0.50 -1.82
CA LEU A 578 -21.94 -0.53 -2.67
C LEU A 578 -22.16 0.13 -4.04
N VAL A 579 -23.36 -0.04 -4.62
CA VAL A 579 -23.72 0.52 -5.93
C VAL A 579 -23.67 2.05 -5.94
N GLU A 580 -23.98 2.72 -4.81
CA GLU A 580 -23.78 4.17 -4.70
C GLU A 580 -22.33 4.58 -4.98
N GLY A 581 -21.37 3.78 -4.51
CA GLY A 581 -19.95 3.97 -4.78
C GLY A 581 -19.52 3.56 -6.19
N LEU A 582 -20.07 2.46 -6.71
CA LEU A 582 -19.75 1.95 -8.04
C LEU A 582 -20.20 2.90 -9.17
N ASN A 583 -21.30 3.62 -8.94
CA ASN A 583 -21.90 4.54 -9.92
C ASN A 583 -21.30 5.96 -9.84
N ASP A 584 -20.39 6.23 -8.90
CA ASP A 584 -19.72 7.52 -8.82
C ASP A 584 -18.71 7.70 -9.98
N GLN A 585 -18.65 8.91 -10.55
CA GLN A 585 -17.73 9.26 -11.65
C GLN A 585 -16.24 9.01 -11.32
N ASN A 586 -15.87 9.10 -10.04
CA ASN A 586 -14.52 8.89 -9.55
C ASN A 586 -14.19 7.41 -9.34
N CYS A 587 -15.19 6.52 -9.35
CA CYS A 587 -14.99 5.08 -9.24
C CYS A 587 -14.08 4.59 -10.36
N ARG A 588 -13.14 3.72 -10.02
CA ARG A 588 -12.14 3.15 -10.94
C ARG A 588 -12.08 1.63 -10.83
N LEU A 589 -13.04 1.02 -10.12
CA LEU A 589 -13.11 -0.43 -9.94
C LEU A 589 -13.35 -1.11 -11.29
N LYS A 590 -12.58 -2.15 -11.55
CA LYS A 590 -12.67 -2.99 -12.75
C LYS A 590 -13.19 -4.38 -12.44
N THR A 591 -12.94 -4.88 -11.23
CA THR A 591 -13.35 -6.22 -10.83
C THR A 591 -14.08 -6.16 -9.50
N LEU A 592 -15.28 -6.72 -9.47
CA LEU A 592 -16.07 -6.94 -8.26
C LEU A 592 -16.38 -8.43 -8.13
N ARG A 593 -16.01 -9.03 -6.99
CA ARG A 593 -16.36 -10.41 -6.67
C ARG A 593 -17.18 -10.46 -5.39
N LEU A 594 -18.35 -11.08 -5.48
CA LEU A 594 -19.34 -11.24 -4.41
C LEU A 594 -19.75 -12.73 -4.28
N GLN A 595 -18.88 -13.64 -4.68
CA GLN A 595 -19.17 -15.06 -4.77
C GLN A 595 -19.41 -15.67 -3.37
N GLY A 596 -20.45 -16.47 -3.21
CA GLY A 596 -20.79 -17.12 -1.94
C GLY A 596 -21.23 -16.16 -0.83
N CYS A 597 -21.79 -15.01 -1.20
CA CYS A 597 -22.41 -14.07 -0.27
C CYS A 597 -23.91 -14.40 -0.09
N GLU A 598 -24.70 -13.47 0.42
CA GLU A 598 -26.16 -13.61 0.61
C GLU A 598 -26.93 -12.80 -0.46
N VAL A 599 -26.37 -12.75 -1.67
CA VAL A 599 -26.88 -11.98 -2.82
C VAL A 599 -27.99 -12.77 -3.51
N ASN A 600 -29.09 -12.13 -3.87
CA ASN A 600 -30.18 -12.75 -4.63
C ASN A 600 -30.63 -11.86 -5.81
N SER A 601 -31.84 -12.06 -6.31
CA SER A 601 -32.38 -11.35 -7.47
C SER A 601 -32.46 -9.83 -7.26
N GLN A 602 -32.71 -9.34 -6.04
CA GLN A 602 -32.84 -7.92 -5.79
C GLN A 602 -31.50 -7.17 -5.92
N ALA A 603 -30.39 -7.76 -5.47
CA ALA A 603 -29.05 -7.22 -5.71
C ALA A 603 -28.72 -7.07 -7.19
N CYS A 604 -29.13 -8.06 -8.01
CA CYS A 604 -28.94 -8.04 -9.46
C CYS A 604 -29.61 -6.83 -10.12
N LYS A 605 -30.74 -6.37 -9.58
CA LYS A 605 -31.40 -5.13 -10.02
C LYS A 605 -30.55 -3.89 -9.76
N TYR A 606 -29.88 -3.81 -8.60
CA TYR A 606 -28.97 -2.69 -8.32
C TYR A 606 -27.73 -2.75 -9.21
N LEU A 607 -27.09 -3.91 -9.34
CA LEU A 607 -25.91 -4.11 -10.19
C LEU A 607 -26.21 -3.84 -11.67
N ALA A 608 -27.42 -4.14 -12.14
CA ALA A 608 -27.83 -3.78 -13.50
C ALA A 608 -27.74 -2.27 -13.76
N THR A 609 -28.01 -1.42 -12.76
CA THR A 609 -27.83 0.03 -12.89
C THR A 609 -26.35 0.42 -12.97
N THR A 610 -25.48 -0.29 -12.26
CA THR A 610 -24.03 -0.12 -12.41
C THR A 610 -23.55 -0.50 -13.79
N LEU A 611 -24.06 -1.60 -14.38
CA LEU A 611 -23.66 -2.00 -15.74
C LEU A 611 -24.11 -0.99 -16.82
N THR A 612 -25.17 -0.22 -16.58
CA THR A 612 -25.60 0.84 -17.50
C THR A 612 -24.89 2.18 -17.31
N GLN A 613 -24.34 2.46 -16.13
CA GLN A 613 -23.74 3.76 -15.78
C GLN A 613 -22.21 3.72 -15.66
N SER A 614 -21.64 2.58 -15.31
CA SER A 614 -20.21 2.42 -15.03
C SER A 614 -19.48 1.91 -16.26
N LEU A 615 -18.82 2.82 -16.98
CA LEU A 615 -18.01 2.52 -18.17
C LEU A 615 -16.71 1.75 -17.88
N LYS A 616 -16.49 1.25 -16.64
CA LYS A 616 -15.18 0.77 -16.17
C LYS A 616 -15.18 -0.65 -15.58
N LEU A 617 -16.34 -1.20 -15.21
CA LEU A 617 -16.40 -2.54 -14.62
C LEU A 617 -16.26 -3.60 -15.73
N LEU A 618 -15.23 -4.43 -15.64
CA LEU A 618 -14.84 -5.45 -16.62
C LEU A 618 -15.11 -6.88 -16.15
N GLU A 619 -15.04 -7.14 -14.83
CA GLU A 619 -15.33 -8.47 -14.26
C GLU A 619 -16.35 -8.37 -13.13
N LEU A 620 -17.37 -9.23 -13.21
CA LEU A 620 -18.36 -9.44 -12.17
C LEU A 620 -18.48 -10.94 -11.85
N ASP A 621 -18.21 -11.31 -10.61
CA ASP A 621 -18.36 -12.68 -10.11
C ASP A 621 -19.45 -12.74 -9.04
N LEU A 622 -20.55 -13.42 -9.36
CA LEU A 622 -21.69 -13.66 -8.45
C LEU A 622 -21.85 -15.15 -8.15
N SER A 623 -20.84 -15.99 -8.43
CA SER A 623 -20.96 -17.44 -8.28
C SER A 623 -21.36 -17.85 -6.86
N ARG A 624 -22.09 -18.96 -6.70
CA ARG A 624 -22.57 -19.50 -5.41
C ARG A 624 -23.52 -18.56 -4.65
N ASN A 625 -24.33 -17.78 -5.35
CA ASN A 625 -25.40 -16.95 -4.80
C ASN A 625 -26.74 -17.35 -5.42
N ASP A 626 -27.85 -17.29 -4.68
CA ASP A 626 -29.17 -17.72 -5.17
C ASP A 626 -29.89 -16.59 -5.95
N ILE A 627 -29.31 -16.16 -7.07
CA ILE A 627 -29.89 -15.06 -7.87
C ILE A 627 -31.07 -15.54 -8.74
N GLY A 628 -31.06 -16.81 -9.17
CA GLY A 628 -32.10 -17.41 -9.98
C GLY A 628 -32.33 -16.75 -11.35
N ASP A 629 -33.38 -17.20 -12.05
CA ASP A 629 -33.81 -16.66 -13.34
C ASP A 629 -34.21 -15.17 -13.25
N ASP A 630 -34.86 -14.76 -12.16
CA ASP A 630 -35.28 -13.37 -11.94
C ASP A 630 -34.07 -12.44 -11.77
N GLY A 631 -33.04 -12.87 -11.03
CA GLY A 631 -31.79 -12.11 -10.91
C GLY A 631 -31.06 -11.97 -12.24
N LEU A 632 -30.99 -13.06 -13.02
CA LEU A 632 -30.40 -13.01 -14.35
C LEU A 632 -31.23 -12.15 -15.32
N GLN A 633 -32.55 -12.13 -15.20
CA GLN A 633 -33.42 -11.20 -15.93
C GLN A 633 -33.05 -9.75 -15.62
N HIS A 634 -32.82 -9.41 -14.34
CA HIS A 634 -32.41 -8.08 -13.95
C HIS A 634 -31.03 -7.72 -14.53
N LEU A 635 -30.01 -8.59 -14.38
CA LEU A 635 -28.68 -8.35 -14.97
C LEU A 635 -28.74 -8.21 -16.49
N ALA A 636 -29.58 -8.99 -17.16
CA ALA A 636 -29.77 -8.92 -18.62
C ALA A 636 -30.20 -7.51 -19.08
N THR A 637 -30.93 -6.74 -18.25
CA THR A 637 -31.26 -5.34 -18.58
C THR A 637 -30.02 -4.43 -18.64
N GLY A 638 -29.04 -4.67 -17.76
CA GLY A 638 -27.77 -3.95 -17.74
C GLY A 638 -26.84 -4.39 -18.88
N LEU A 639 -26.72 -5.71 -19.10
CA LEU A 639 -25.89 -6.29 -20.14
C LEU A 639 -26.30 -5.85 -21.55
N ARG A 640 -27.60 -5.61 -21.78
CA ARG A 640 -28.15 -5.10 -23.04
C ARG A 640 -27.65 -3.69 -23.40
N SER A 641 -27.20 -2.90 -22.44
CA SER A 641 -26.72 -1.54 -22.70
C SER A 641 -25.41 -1.53 -23.49
N HIS A 642 -25.33 -0.72 -24.55
CA HIS A 642 -24.08 -0.51 -25.30
C HIS A 642 -22.97 0.17 -24.47
N GLU A 643 -23.32 0.76 -23.32
CA GLU A 643 -22.33 1.31 -22.39
C GLU A 643 -21.66 0.25 -21.52
N CYS A 644 -22.24 -0.96 -21.42
CA CYS A 644 -21.69 -2.05 -20.63
C CYS A 644 -20.38 -2.56 -21.26
N GLN A 645 -19.28 -2.48 -20.49
CA GLN A 645 -17.94 -2.92 -20.88
C GLN A 645 -17.54 -4.26 -20.25
N LEU A 646 -18.50 -5.05 -19.77
CA LEU A 646 -18.21 -6.27 -19.02
C LEU A 646 -17.58 -7.33 -19.92
N GLU A 647 -16.36 -7.75 -19.59
CA GLU A 647 -15.58 -8.75 -20.31
C GLU A 647 -15.71 -10.16 -19.70
N THR A 648 -15.91 -10.24 -18.39
CA THR A 648 -16.03 -11.50 -17.64
C THR A 648 -17.27 -11.49 -16.75
N LEU A 649 -18.13 -12.50 -16.95
CA LEU A 649 -19.31 -12.74 -16.12
C LEU A 649 -19.27 -14.18 -15.58
N LYS A 650 -19.22 -14.32 -14.26
CA LYS A 650 -19.23 -15.63 -13.58
C LYS A 650 -20.49 -15.79 -12.74
N LEU A 651 -21.26 -16.82 -13.06
CA LEU A 651 -22.56 -17.14 -12.49
C LEU A 651 -22.64 -18.62 -12.12
N SER A 652 -21.52 -19.24 -11.71
CA SER A 652 -21.51 -20.66 -11.39
C SER A 652 -22.32 -20.92 -10.11
N GLN A 653 -23.15 -21.97 -10.09
CA GLN A 653 -23.97 -22.32 -8.92
C GLN A 653 -24.87 -21.16 -8.47
N CYS A 654 -25.61 -20.60 -9.41
CA CYS A 654 -26.48 -19.43 -9.21
C CYS A 654 -27.98 -19.73 -9.24
N ASN A 655 -28.34 -21.03 -9.25
CA ASN A 655 -29.71 -21.52 -9.39
C ASN A 655 -30.41 -21.02 -10.67
N ILE A 656 -29.63 -20.82 -11.74
CA ILE A 656 -30.14 -20.37 -13.05
C ILE A 656 -30.73 -21.58 -13.78
N GLU A 657 -31.89 -21.39 -14.39
CA GLU A 657 -32.57 -22.38 -15.23
C GLU A 657 -32.67 -21.89 -16.70
N GLN A 658 -33.57 -22.51 -17.45
CA GLN A 658 -33.76 -22.27 -18.89
C GLN A 658 -34.24 -20.85 -19.20
N LYS A 659 -35.08 -20.23 -18.35
CA LYS A 659 -35.62 -18.88 -18.64
C LYS A 659 -34.54 -17.81 -18.42
N GLY A 660 -33.69 -17.99 -17.41
CA GLY A 660 -32.54 -17.12 -17.18
C GLY A 660 -31.61 -17.11 -18.39
N CYS A 661 -31.33 -18.29 -18.96
CA CYS A 661 -30.52 -18.41 -20.18
C CYS A 661 -31.16 -17.69 -21.38
N HIS A 662 -32.49 -17.74 -21.51
CA HIS A 662 -33.21 -16.98 -22.53
C HIS A 662 -33.02 -15.45 -22.37
N TYR A 663 -33.11 -14.93 -21.15
CA TYR A 663 -32.87 -13.50 -20.89
C TYR A 663 -31.43 -13.08 -21.21
N LEU A 664 -30.45 -13.89 -20.77
CA LEU A 664 -29.04 -13.66 -21.06
C LEU A 664 -28.78 -13.68 -22.57
N ALA A 665 -29.27 -14.70 -23.28
CA ALA A 665 -29.09 -14.84 -24.72
C ALA A 665 -29.66 -13.63 -25.48
N SER A 666 -30.85 -13.15 -25.09
CA SER A 666 -31.45 -11.95 -25.68
C SER A 666 -30.65 -10.69 -25.40
N ALA A 667 -30.09 -10.52 -24.20
CA ALA A 667 -29.28 -9.35 -23.88
C ALA A 667 -27.95 -9.33 -24.65
N LEU A 668 -27.29 -10.49 -24.77
CA LEU A 668 -26.02 -10.61 -25.49
C LEU A 668 -26.18 -10.54 -27.01
N GLN A 669 -27.36 -10.89 -27.54
CA GLN A 669 -27.70 -10.65 -28.94
C GLN A 669 -27.69 -9.15 -29.29
N ASP A 670 -28.16 -8.31 -28.37
CA ASP A 670 -28.22 -6.86 -28.54
C ASP A 670 -26.86 -6.18 -28.25
N ASN A 671 -26.02 -6.78 -27.40
CA ASN A 671 -24.68 -6.29 -27.04
C ASN A 671 -23.64 -7.42 -27.01
N SER A 672 -23.10 -7.77 -28.17
CA SER A 672 -22.24 -8.94 -28.35
C SER A 672 -20.72 -8.68 -28.27
N ASN A 673 -20.29 -7.42 -28.08
CA ASN A 673 -18.92 -7.03 -28.46
C ASN A 673 -17.87 -7.10 -27.34
N HIS A 674 -18.29 -7.24 -26.09
CA HIS A 674 -17.37 -7.07 -24.95
C HIS A 674 -17.17 -8.34 -24.13
N LEU A 675 -18.21 -9.16 -23.95
CA LEU A 675 -18.11 -10.35 -23.12
C LEU A 675 -17.20 -11.39 -23.80
N THR A 676 -16.14 -11.81 -23.13
CA THR A 676 -15.18 -12.80 -23.63
C THR A 676 -15.10 -14.04 -22.73
N VAL A 677 -15.52 -13.95 -21.47
CA VAL A 677 -15.54 -15.07 -20.53
C VAL A 677 -16.91 -15.19 -19.89
N LEU A 678 -17.53 -16.35 -20.04
CA LEU A 678 -18.82 -16.67 -19.42
C LEU A 678 -18.72 -18.00 -18.67
N ASP A 679 -19.14 -17.99 -17.41
CA ASP A 679 -19.27 -19.20 -16.58
C ASP A 679 -20.70 -19.38 -16.08
N LEU A 680 -21.33 -20.47 -16.53
CA LEU A 680 -22.68 -20.92 -16.17
C LEU A 680 -22.65 -22.28 -15.45
N SER A 681 -21.49 -22.75 -15.01
CA SER A 681 -21.31 -24.09 -14.45
C SER A 681 -22.19 -24.34 -13.22
N ILE A 682 -22.62 -25.58 -13.01
CA ILE A 682 -23.43 -25.98 -11.83
C ILE A 682 -24.76 -25.22 -11.77
N ASN A 683 -25.41 -25.03 -12.92
CA ASN A 683 -26.77 -24.48 -13.03
C ASN A 683 -27.67 -25.45 -13.78
N MET A 684 -28.98 -25.23 -13.74
CA MET A 684 -29.98 -26.06 -14.39
C MET A 684 -30.31 -25.55 -15.80
N VAL A 685 -29.27 -25.21 -16.57
CA VAL A 685 -29.38 -24.66 -17.93
C VAL A 685 -30.20 -25.59 -18.82
N GLY A 686 -29.86 -26.89 -18.81
CA GLY A 686 -30.48 -27.91 -19.65
C GLY A 686 -30.35 -27.65 -21.15
N ASP A 687 -30.83 -28.59 -21.97
CA ASP A 687 -30.70 -28.46 -23.43
C ASP A 687 -31.43 -27.24 -23.99
N LYS A 688 -32.61 -26.90 -23.45
CA LYS A 688 -33.39 -25.75 -23.90
C LYS A 688 -32.67 -24.42 -23.65
N GLY A 689 -32.11 -24.23 -22.45
CA GLY A 689 -31.38 -23.01 -22.10
C GLY A 689 -30.09 -22.89 -22.91
N ALA A 690 -29.36 -24.00 -23.08
CA ALA A 690 -28.19 -24.04 -23.93
C ALA A 690 -28.54 -23.69 -25.39
N ASN A 691 -29.57 -24.32 -25.95
CA ASN A 691 -29.99 -24.06 -27.33
C ASN A 691 -30.39 -22.59 -27.54
N GLU A 692 -31.06 -21.95 -26.58
CA GLU A 692 -31.35 -20.52 -26.64
C GLU A 692 -30.06 -19.68 -26.68
N LEU A 693 -29.06 -20.00 -25.86
CA LEU A 693 -27.76 -19.32 -25.85
C LEU A 693 -27.02 -19.49 -27.17
N PHE A 694 -26.84 -20.73 -27.65
CA PHE A 694 -26.10 -21.03 -28.90
C PHE A 694 -26.83 -20.57 -30.18
N THR A 695 -28.13 -20.25 -30.12
CA THR A 695 -28.89 -19.77 -31.30
C THR A 695 -28.99 -18.25 -31.37
N LYS A 696 -29.12 -17.56 -30.23
CA LYS A 696 -29.35 -16.10 -30.21
C LYS A 696 -28.07 -15.30 -29.99
N PHE A 697 -27.12 -15.85 -29.25
CA PHE A 697 -25.84 -15.20 -29.01
C PHE A 697 -24.75 -15.90 -29.82
N ASP A 698 -23.95 -15.11 -30.52
CA ASP A 698 -22.76 -15.60 -31.20
C ASP A 698 -21.67 -15.92 -30.17
N ILE A 699 -21.74 -17.13 -29.60
CA ILE A 699 -20.77 -17.65 -28.62
C ILE A 699 -19.35 -17.71 -29.22
N SER A 700 -19.23 -17.62 -30.54
CA SER A 700 -17.95 -17.52 -31.23
C SER A 700 -17.18 -16.23 -30.86
N GLN A 701 -17.83 -15.20 -30.29
CA GLN A 701 -17.16 -14.02 -29.72
C GLN A 701 -16.54 -14.25 -28.33
N LEU A 702 -16.91 -15.34 -27.64
CA LEU A 702 -16.30 -15.68 -26.36
C LEU A 702 -14.91 -16.27 -26.59
N ARG A 703 -13.97 -15.96 -25.69
CA ARG A 703 -12.69 -16.67 -25.56
C ARG A 703 -12.83 -17.93 -24.70
N LYS A 704 -13.68 -17.90 -23.68
CA LYS A 704 -13.85 -19.00 -22.72
C LYS A 704 -15.32 -19.16 -22.31
N LEU A 705 -15.82 -20.40 -22.42
CA LEU A 705 -17.16 -20.78 -21.98
C LEU A 705 -17.10 -21.99 -21.05
N GLU A 706 -17.61 -21.81 -19.84
CA GLU A 706 -17.69 -22.85 -18.80
C GLU A 706 -19.16 -23.26 -18.60
N MET A 707 -19.47 -24.52 -18.91
CA MET A 707 -20.78 -25.15 -18.73
C MET A 707 -20.65 -26.52 -18.05
N TYR A 708 -19.75 -26.61 -17.05
CA TYR A 708 -19.58 -27.83 -16.25
C TYR A 708 -20.88 -28.14 -15.50
N HIS A 709 -21.35 -29.38 -15.57
CA HIS A 709 -22.53 -29.83 -14.82
C HIS A 709 -23.77 -28.93 -15.01
N CYS A 710 -24.16 -28.69 -16.27
CA CYS A 710 -25.29 -27.84 -16.65
C CYS A 710 -26.56 -28.63 -17.04
N GLY A 711 -26.52 -29.96 -16.92
CA GLY A 711 -27.63 -30.83 -17.33
C GLY A 711 -27.78 -30.95 -18.85
N LEU A 712 -26.69 -30.78 -19.61
CA LEU A 712 -26.69 -30.89 -21.06
C LEU A 712 -26.72 -32.36 -21.51
N THR A 713 -27.35 -32.62 -22.64
CA THR A 713 -27.42 -33.94 -23.28
C THR A 713 -26.96 -33.89 -24.73
N GLU A 714 -27.10 -35.00 -25.46
CA GLU A 714 -26.87 -35.04 -26.91
C GLU A 714 -27.74 -34.02 -27.70
N SER A 715 -28.85 -33.53 -27.12
CA SER A 715 -29.78 -32.64 -27.80
C SER A 715 -29.24 -31.22 -28.02
N SER A 716 -28.36 -30.72 -27.16
CA SER A 716 -27.75 -29.40 -27.33
C SER A 716 -26.47 -29.40 -28.17
N CYS A 717 -25.85 -30.58 -28.33
CA CYS A 717 -24.56 -30.72 -28.99
C CYS A 717 -24.56 -30.31 -30.47
N GLY A 718 -25.72 -30.37 -31.15
CA GLY A 718 -25.84 -29.90 -32.53
C GLY A 718 -25.61 -28.39 -32.65
N ASN A 719 -26.21 -27.61 -31.76
CA ASN A 719 -26.01 -26.16 -31.71
C ASN A 719 -24.60 -25.78 -31.24
N ILE A 720 -24.02 -26.53 -30.30
CA ILE A 720 -22.63 -26.37 -29.89
C ILE A 720 -21.69 -26.60 -31.08
N GLY A 721 -21.89 -27.69 -31.82
CA GLY A 721 -21.11 -28.01 -33.02
C GLY A 721 -21.23 -26.93 -34.10
N GLU A 722 -22.43 -26.42 -34.35
CA GLU A 722 -22.64 -25.33 -35.32
C GLU A 722 -21.92 -24.04 -34.90
N ALA A 723 -21.93 -23.70 -33.60
CA ALA A 723 -21.20 -22.55 -33.10
C ALA A 723 -19.67 -22.69 -33.26
N LEU A 724 -19.13 -23.89 -33.05
CA LEU A 724 -17.69 -24.18 -33.26
C LEU A 724 -17.26 -24.11 -34.72
N LYS A 725 -18.21 -24.28 -35.65
CA LYS A 725 -17.97 -24.27 -37.10
C LYS A 725 -17.83 -22.85 -37.67
N SER A 726 -18.23 -21.82 -36.93
CA SER A 726 -18.23 -20.43 -37.39
C SER A 726 -16.82 -19.94 -37.78
N GLU A 727 -16.70 -19.30 -38.95
CA GLU A 727 -15.45 -18.69 -39.45
C GLU A 727 -14.92 -17.56 -38.55
N SER A 728 -15.81 -16.94 -37.77
CA SER A 728 -15.47 -15.84 -36.85
C SER A 728 -15.15 -16.31 -35.42
N SER A 729 -15.06 -17.63 -35.19
CA SER A 729 -14.91 -18.16 -33.85
C SER A 729 -13.57 -17.82 -33.20
N SER A 730 -13.66 -17.19 -32.04
CA SER A 730 -12.58 -16.86 -31.11
C SER A 730 -12.59 -17.71 -29.84
N LEU A 731 -13.46 -18.73 -29.78
CA LEU A 731 -13.58 -19.63 -28.62
C LEU A 731 -12.34 -20.50 -28.51
N VAL A 732 -11.53 -20.22 -27.48
CA VAL A 732 -10.28 -20.90 -27.17
C VAL A 732 -10.50 -22.04 -26.17
N GLU A 733 -11.38 -21.84 -25.19
CA GLU A 733 -11.62 -22.79 -24.10
C GLU A 733 -13.11 -23.12 -23.95
N LEU A 734 -13.43 -24.40 -24.03
CA LEU A 734 -14.79 -24.91 -23.83
C LEU A 734 -14.80 -26.05 -22.82
N ASN A 735 -15.51 -25.86 -21.72
CA ASN A 735 -15.70 -26.89 -20.71
C ASN A 735 -17.17 -27.35 -20.67
N LEU A 736 -17.39 -28.61 -21.02
CA LEU A 736 -18.68 -29.30 -21.00
C LEU A 736 -18.69 -30.49 -20.06
N SER A 737 -17.69 -30.62 -19.18
CA SER A 737 -17.55 -31.78 -18.31
C SER A 737 -18.76 -32.04 -17.41
N ASN A 738 -18.94 -33.30 -17.04
CA ASN A 738 -20.02 -33.78 -16.16
C ASN A 738 -21.43 -33.46 -16.70
N ASN A 739 -21.61 -33.57 -18.02
CA ASN A 739 -22.88 -33.50 -18.75
C ASN A 739 -23.14 -34.80 -19.53
N SER A 740 -24.38 -35.18 -19.81
CA SER A 740 -24.70 -36.47 -20.45
C SER A 740 -24.67 -36.41 -21.99
N LEU A 741 -23.54 -36.00 -22.57
CA LEU A 741 -23.41 -35.77 -24.03
C LEU A 741 -23.46 -37.06 -24.84
N LYS A 742 -22.91 -38.15 -24.30
CA LYS A 742 -22.78 -39.47 -24.94
C LYS A 742 -21.99 -39.42 -26.27
N ASP A 743 -21.81 -40.57 -26.90
CA ASP A 743 -21.10 -40.68 -28.18
C ASP A 743 -21.72 -39.84 -29.30
N ARG A 744 -23.07 -39.77 -29.35
CA ARG A 744 -23.78 -39.01 -30.40
C ARG A 744 -23.59 -37.51 -30.25
N GLY A 745 -23.71 -36.98 -29.03
CA GLY A 745 -23.46 -35.56 -28.77
C GLY A 745 -22.00 -35.19 -29.02
N PHE A 746 -21.07 -36.01 -28.53
CA PHE A 746 -19.64 -35.79 -28.78
C PHE A 746 -19.27 -35.83 -30.27
N ALA A 747 -19.93 -36.69 -31.05
CA ALA A 747 -19.76 -36.72 -32.51
C ALA A 747 -20.15 -35.38 -33.17
N LEU A 748 -21.26 -34.76 -32.75
CA LEU A 748 -21.71 -33.46 -33.28
C LEU A 748 -20.73 -32.33 -32.92
N ILE A 749 -20.15 -32.36 -31.73
CA ILE A 749 -19.10 -31.41 -31.32
C ILE A 749 -17.86 -31.59 -32.20
N CYS A 750 -17.39 -32.83 -32.38
CA CYS A 750 -16.27 -33.14 -33.27
C CYS A 750 -16.55 -32.72 -34.72
N GLU A 751 -17.79 -32.87 -35.20
CA GLU A 751 -18.21 -32.40 -36.52
C GLU A 751 -18.05 -30.88 -36.70
N GLY A 752 -18.37 -30.10 -35.66
CA GLY A 752 -18.14 -28.66 -35.64
C GLY A 752 -16.66 -28.26 -35.70
N MET A 753 -15.76 -29.12 -35.20
CA MET A 753 -14.33 -28.83 -35.14
C MET A 753 -13.60 -29.00 -36.49
N TYR A 754 -14.19 -29.66 -37.50
CA TYR A 754 -13.50 -29.93 -38.77
C TYR A 754 -13.28 -28.70 -39.67
N ALA A 755 -13.95 -27.58 -39.41
CA ALA A 755 -13.97 -26.43 -40.31
C ALA A 755 -12.97 -25.33 -39.90
N TRP A 756 -13.43 -24.39 -39.05
CA TRP A 756 -12.75 -23.12 -38.73
C TRP A 756 -12.54 -22.95 -37.22
N CYS A 757 -12.36 -24.05 -36.50
CA CYS A 757 -12.41 -24.07 -35.05
C CYS A 757 -11.08 -23.59 -34.43
N SER A 758 -11.13 -22.44 -33.75
CA SER A 758 -10.01 -21.87 -32.97
C SER A 758 -9.84 -22.50 -31.57
N LEU A 759 -10.58 -23.57 -31.27
CA LEU A 759 -10.62 -24.18 -29.95
C LEU A 759 -9.30 -24.86 -29.62
N GLU A 760 -8.63 -24.36 -28.58
CA GLU A 760 -7.37 -24.93 -28.10
C GLU A 760 -7.59 -25.93 -26.96
N LYS A 761 -8.63 -25.75 -26.15
CA LYS A 761 -8.92 -26.57 -24.96
C LYS A 761 -10.35 -27.06 -24.95
N LEU A 762 -10.52 -28.38 -24.92
CA LEU A 762 -11.82 -29.02 -24.78
C LEU A 762 -11.84 -29.94 -23.56
N ASN A 763 -12.72 -29.67 -22.60
CA ASN A 763 -12.99 -30.56 -21.48
C ASN A 763 -14.36 -31.22 -21.64
N VAL A 764 -14.35 -32.54 -21.85
CA VAL A 764 -15.53 -33.40 -21.94
C VAL A 764 -15.39 -34.60 -20.99
N SER A 765 -14.73 -34.38 -19.85
CA SER A 765 -14.60 -35.38 -18.81
C SER A 765 -15.98 -35.75 -18.22
N ARG A 766 -16.16 -37.02 -17.87
CA ARG A 766 -17.42 -37.54 -17.32
C ARG A 766 -18.64 -37.22 -18.18
N CYS A 767 -18.51 -37.34 -19.51
CA CYS A 767 -19.59 -37.02 -20.46
C CYS A 767 -20.39 -38.22 -20.98
N GLY A 768 -20.09 -39.42 -20.50
CA GLY A 768 -20.68 -40.67 -21.01
C GLY A 768 -20.16 -41.06 -22.40
N ILE A 769 -18.97 -40.58 -22.77
CA ILE A 769 -18.29 -40.92 -24.01
C ILE A 769 -17.70 -42.34 -23.88
N THR A 770 -17.78 -43.12 -24.94
CA THR A 770 -17.21 -44.45 -25.03
C THR A 770 -16.18 -44.52 -26.16
N GLY A 771 -15.54 -45.67 -26.35
CA GLY A 771 -14.61 -45.87 -27.46
C GLY A 771 -15.22 -45.65 -28.86
N ARG A 772 -16.55 -45.63 -29.02
CA ARG A 772 -17.19 -45.23 -30.28
C ARG A 772 -17.07 -43.73 -30.55
N GLY A 773 -17.23 -42.90 -29.51
CA GLY A 773 -17.02 -41.45 -29.59
C GLY A 773 -15.60 -41.08 -29.99
N CYS A 774 -14.60 -41.86 -29.53
CA CYS A 774 -13.18 -41.66 -29.88
C CYS A 774 -12.90 -41.73 -31.38
N ILE A 775 -13.70 -42.43 -32.18
CA ILE A 775 -13.56 -42.49 -33.64
C ILE A 775 -13.69 -41.09 -34.25
N PHE A 776 -14.59 -40.26 -33.71
CA PHE A 776 -14.79 -38.89 -34.20
C PHE A 776 -13.64 -37.98 -33.78
N LEU A 777 -13.13 -38.11 -32.56
CA LEU A 777 -11.94 -37.38 -32.14
C LEU A 777 -10.70 -37.78 -32.95
N ALA A 778 -10.49 -39.07 -33.19
CA ALA A 778 -9.37 -39.56 -33.99
C ALA A 778 -9.39 -38.94 -35.40
N LYS A 779 -10.58 -38.80 -36.00
CA LYS A 779 -10.77 -38.08 -37.26
C LYS A 779 -10.43 -36.59 -37.11
N VAL A 780 -10.86 -35.90 -36.06
CA VAL A 780 -10.49 -34.48 -35.81
C VAL A 780 -8.97 -34.33 -35.75
N LEU A 781 -8.30 -35.18 -34.96
CA LEU A 781 -6.84 -35.19 -34.83
C LEU A 781 -6.12 -35.58 -36.12
N GLY A 782 -6.72 -36.45 -36.95
CA GLY A 782 -6.20 -36.88 -38.25
C GLY A 782 -6.53 -35.96 -39.43
N SER A 783 -7.40 -34.97 -39.25
CA SER A 783 -7.85 -34.10 -40.33
C SER A 783 -6.92 -32.90 -40.51
N VAL A 784 -6.31 -32.79 -41.70
CA VAL A 784 -5.81 -31.54 -42.26
C VAL A 784 -6.87 -31.05 -43.22
N SER A 785 -7.87 -30.27 -42.76
CA SER A 785 -9.03 -29.75 -43.53
C SER A 785 -9.21 -30.40 -44.92
N GLN A 786 -9.56 -31.70 -44.93
CA GLN A 786 -9.56 -32.50 -46.15
C GLN A 786 -10.84 -32.23 -46.96
N LEU A 787 -10.79 -31.23 -47.84
CA LEU A 787 -11.53 -31.26 -49.11
C LEU A 787 -10.54 -31.13 -50.27
N TYR A 788 -9.78 -32.20 -50.47
CA TYR A 788 -9.00 -32.41 -51.68
C TYR A 788 -9.87 -33.10 -52.74
N SER A 789 -10.61 -32.31 -53.51
CA SER A 789 -10.99 -32.69 -54.87
C SER A 789 -11.23 -31.46 -55.76
N GLY A 790 -10.13 -30.92 -56.31
CA GLY A 790 -10.16 -30.05 -57.49
C GLY A 790 -9.75 -28.59 -57.28
N TRP A 791 -8.58 -28.23 -57.84
CA TRP A 791 -8.13 -26.89 -58.27
C TRP A 791 -8.81 -25.67 -57.62
N MET A 792 -8.46 -25.34 -56.37
CA MET A 792 -8.65 -24.00 -55.80
C MET A 792 -7.40 -23.52 -55.05
N GLN A 793 -7.18 -22.20 -55.07
CA GLN A 793 -5.93 -21.51 -54.73
C GLN A 793 -5.59 -21.50 -53.22
N LYS A 794 -4.29 -21.39 -52.92
CA LYS A 794 -3.69 -21.17 -51.60
C LYS A 794 -4.13 -19.84 -50.96
N THR A 795 -5.29 -19.78 -50.31
CA THR A 795 -5.59 -18.76 -49.29
C THR A 795 -6.70 -19.30 -48.37
N GLY A 796 -6.38 -19.65 -47.12
CA GLY A 796 -7.37 -20.04 -46.09
C GLY A 796 -7.19 -21.42 -45.44
N TRP A 797 -5.97 -21.87 -45.17
CA TRP A 797 -5.72 -23.12 -44.44
C TRP A 797 -5.64 -22.79 -42.94
N GLN A 798 -6.52 -23.34 -42.11
CA GLN A 798 -6.31 -23.43 -40.66
C GLN A 798 -6.40 -24.89 -40.23
N ALA A 799 -5.36 -25.39 -39.57
CA ALA A 799 -5.40 -26.69 -38.91
C ALA A 799 -6.27 -26.57 -37.64
N VAL A 800 -6.80 -27.69 -37.14
CA VAL A 800 -7.47 -27.72 -35.84
C VAL A 800 -6.44 -27.35 -34.77
N GLU A 801 -6.67 -26.25 -34.03
CA GLU A 801 -5.73 -25.71 -33.03
C GLU A 801 -5.79 -26.42 -31.67
N LEU A 802 -6.47 -27.57 -31.58
CA LEU A 802 -6.69 -28.29 -30.32
C LEU A 802 -5.36 -28.74 -29.71
N LYS A 803 -5.02 -28.16 -28.56
CA LYS A 803 -3.80 -28.41 -27.79
C LYS A 803 -4.05 -29.27 -26.56
N GLU A 804 -5.22 -29.16 -25.96
CA GLU A 804 -5.55 -29.86 -24.71
C GLU A 804 -6.93 -30.52 -24.82
N ILE A 805 -6.98 -31.82 -24.53
CA ILE A 805 -8.24 -32.53 -24.41
C ILE A 805 -8.31 -33.34 -23.12
N ASP A 806 -9.39 -33.12 -22.38
CA ASP A 806 -9.72 -33.89 -21.19
C ASP A 806 -10.90 -34.81 -21.46
N LEU A 807 -10.60 -36.11 -21.50
CA LEU A 807 -11.55 -37.20 -21.67
C LEU A 807 -11.71 -38.03 -20.39
N SER A 808 -11.16 -37.58 -19.27
CA SER A 808 -11.15 -38.35 -18.03
C SER A 808 -12.54 -38.76 -17.56
N MET A 809 -12.62 -39.80 -16.73
CA MET A 809 -13.88 -40.31 -16.16
C MET A 809 -14.93 -40.71 -17.21
N ASN A 810 -14.52 -41.08 -18.43
CA ASN A 810 -15.37 -41.68 -19.46
C ASN A 810 -15.14 -43.19 -19.57
N CYS A 811 -15.96 -43.94 -20.31
CA CYS A 811 -15.78 -45.40 -20.46
C CYS A 811 -15.21 -45.73 -21.84
N LEU A 812 -14.01 -45.23 -22.13
CA LEU A 812 -13.41 -45.35 -23.46
C LEU A 812 -13.00 -46.79 -23.76
N ARG A 813 -12.46 -47.48 -22.75
CA ARG A 813 -11.80 -48.80 -22.86
C ARG A 813 -10.63 -48.78 -23.85
N ASP A 814 -9.91 -49.89 -23.95
CA ASP A 814 -8.70 -49.99 -24.77
C ASP A 814 -8.94 -49.69 -26.25
N LYS A 815 -10.12 -50.07 -26.77
CA LYS A 815 -10.50 -49.77 -28.16
C LYS A 815 -10.55 -48.26 -28.44
N GLY A 816 -11.09 -47.45 -27.52
CA GLY A 816 -11.16 -45.99 -27.71
C GLY A 816 -9.77 -45.35 -27.79
N VAL A 817 -8.86 -45.79 -26.92
CA VAL A 817 -7.47 -45.31 -26.91
C VAL A 817 -6.72 -45.73 -28.17
N LYS A 818 -6.98 -46.93 -28.70
CA LYS A 818 -6.42 -47.37 -29.98
C LYS A 818 -6.81 -46.43 -31.13
N GLU A 819 -8.07 -45.98 -31.18
CA GLU A 819 -8.50 -44.99 -32.18
C GLU A 819 -7.75 -43.65 -31.99
N ILE A 820 -7.67 -43.13 -30.76
CA ILE A 820 -6.99 -41.86 -30.47
C ILE A 820 -5.49 -41.93 -30.82
N SER A 821 -4.84 -43.07 -30.56
CA SER A 821 -3.41 -43.26 -30.80
C SER A 821 -3.03 -43.05 -32.27
N THR A 822 -3.91 -43.42 -33.22
CA THR A 822 -3.69 -43.14 -34.65
C THR A 822 -3.64 -41.64 -34.97
N GLY A 823 -4.37 -40.81 -34.22
CA GLY A 823 -4.34 -39.36 -34.34
C GLY A 823 -3.10 -38.72 -33.73
N LEU A 824 -2.43 -39.40 -32.78
CA LEU A 824 -1.16 -38.93 -32.19
C LEU A 824 0.02 -39.06 -33.16
N GLU A 825 -0.11 -39.91 -34.17
CA GLU A 825 0.89 -40.10 -35.23
C GLU A 825 0.78 -39.04 -36.34
N ASN A 826 -0.19 -38.13 -36.30
CA ASN A 826 -0.38 -37.11 -37.34
C ASN A 826 0.56 -35.90 -37.16
N PRO A 827 1.43 -35.56 -38.13
CA PRO A 827 2.34 -34.40 -38.08
C PRO A 827 1.67 -33.05 -37.92
N TYR A 828 0.39 -32.94 -38.27
CA TYR A 828 -0.36 -31.69 -38.22
C TYR A 828 -1.22 -31.56 -36.96
N SER A 829 -1.15 -32.52 -36.03
CA SER A 829 -1.83 -32.43 -34.75
C SER A 829 -1.11 -31.46 -33.82
N HIS A 830 -1.83 -30.50 -33.24
CA HIS A 830 -1.29 -29.59 -32.22
C HIS A 830 -1.48 -30.08 -30.78
N LEU A 831 -1.99 -31.31 -30.61
CA LEU A 831 -2.33 -31.86 -29.30
C LEU A 831 -1.07 -32.08 -28.45
N LYS A 832 -1.04 -31.41 -27.28
CA LYS A 832 0.05 -31.43 -26.30
C LYS A 832 -0.34 -32.15 -25.02
N THR A 833 -1.58 -31.95 -24.55
CA THR A 833 -2.06 -32.53 -23.30
C THR A 833 -3.24 -33.46 -23.57
N LEU A 834 -3.12 -34.69 -23.10
CA LEU A 834 -4.16 -35.71 -23.20
C LEU A 834 -4.44 -36.32 -21.83
N ASN A 835 -5.61 -36.03 -21.26
CA ASN A 835 -6.05 -36.64 -20.02
C ASN A 835 -7.01 -37.80 -20.29
N LEU A 836 -6.58 -39.01 -19.94
CA LEU A 836 -7.30 -40.27 -20.05
C LEU A 836 -7.45 -40.96 -18.68
N SER A 837 -7.38 -40.20 -17.59
CA SER A 837 -7.54 -40.75 -16.25
C SER A 837 -8.94 -41.33 -16.04
N HIS A 838 -9.04 -42.44 -15.30
CA HIS A 838 -10.30 -43.11 -15.00
C HIS A 838 -11.14 -43.44 -16.26
N CYS A 839 -10.48 -43.97 -17.31
CA CYS A 839 -11.10 -44.27 -18.61
C CYS A 839 -11.46 -45.76 -18.82
N SER A 840 -11.33 -46.57 -17.77
CA SER A 840 -11.46 -48.04 -17.82
C SER A 840 -10.46 -48.71 -18.77
N LEU A 841 -9.21 -48.23 -18.75
CA LEU A 841 -8.12 -48.76 -19.59
C LEU A 841 -7.40 -49.91 -18.90
N THR A 842 -6.83 -50.82 -19.70
CA THR A 842 -6.04 -51.96 -19.26
C THR A 842 -4.66 -51.98 -19.92
N ASP A 843 -3.86 -53.02 -19.68
CA ASP A 843 -2.55 -53.17 -20.30
C ASP A 843 -2.59 -53.34 -21.85
N GLU A 844 -3.76 -53.58 -22.43
CA GLU A 844 -3.93 -53.78 -23.88
C GLU A 844 -3.68 -52.50 -24.69
N CYS A 845 -4.08 -51.32 -24.20
CA CYS A 845 -3.93 -50.07 -24.97
C CYS A 845 -2.51 -49.49 -24.95
N CYS A 846 -1.68 -49.88 -23.97
CA CYS A 846 -0.36 -49.26 -23.75
C CYS A 846 0.61 -49.45 -24.92
N ALA A 847 0.45 -50.50 -25.74
CA ALA A 847 1.29 -50.71 -26.92
C ALA A 847 1.00 -49.71 -28.04
N GLU A 848 -0.28 -49.37 -28.24
CA GLU A 848 -0.71 -48.40 -29.25
C GLU A 848 -0.32 -46.98 -28.82
N LEU A 849 -0.52 -46.64 -27.53
CA LEU A 849 -0.02 -45.37 -26.96
C LEU A 849 1.50 -45.25 -27.08
N ALA A 850 2.25 -46.34 -26.84
CA ALA A 850 3.70 -46.35 -27.01
C ALA A 850 4.12 -46.08 -28.45
N SER A 851 3.38 -46.58 -29.44
CA SER A 851 3.60 -46.28 -30.87
C SER A 851 3.40 -44.80 -31.15
N GLY A 852 2.26 -44.25 -30.71
CA GLY A 852 1.95 -42.83 -30.89
C GLY A 852 3.00 -41.91 -30.25
N LEU A 853 3.43 -42.21 -29.02
CA LEU A 853 4.47 -41.44 -28.32
C LEU A 853 5.86 -41.58 -28.95
N ALA A 854 6.12 -42.66 -29.68
CA ALA A 854 7.40 -42.93 -30.35
C ALA A 854 7.50 -42.30 -31.75
N SER A 855 6.39 -41.77 -32.29
CA SER A 855 6.38 -41.09 -33.59
C SER A 855 7.12 -39.76 -33.54
N GLU A 856 7.92 -39.45 -34.57
CA GLU A 856 8.63 -38.17 -34.71
C GLU A 856 7.65 -36.97 -34.77
N ASP A 857 6.46 -37.25 -35.29
CA ASP A 857 5.37 -36.32 -35.54
C ASP A 857 4.51 -36.04 -34.30
N SER A 858 4.70 -36.82 -33.21
CA SER A 858 3.94 -36.61 -31.97
C SER A 858 4.35 -35.31 -31.28
N ASN A 859 3.35 -34.56 -30.82
CA ASN A 859 3.52 -33.30 -30.07
C ASN A 859 3.05 -33.41 -28.62
N ILE A 860 2.73 -34.62 -28.13
CA ILE A 860 2.28 -34.84 -26.76
C ILE A 860 3.41 -34.60 -25.77
N ILE A 861 3.15 -33.71 -24.82
CA ILE A 861 4.04 -33.29 -23.76
C ILE A 861 3.52 -33.81 -22.41
N GLU A 862 2.20 -33.84 -22.22
CA GLU A 862 1.55 -34.31 -20.99
C GLU A 862 0.54 -35.41 -21.28
N LEU A 863 0.68 -36.54 -20.56
CA LEU A 863 -0.22 -37.67 -20.63
C LEU A 863 -0.60 -38.11 -19.21
N ASP A 864 -1.90 -38.09 -18.92
CA ASP A 864 -2.45 -38.61 -17.67
C ASP A 864 -3.23 -39.91 -17.93
N LEU A 865 -2.77 -41.00 -17.33
CA LEU A 865 -3.39 -42.32 -17.38
C LEU A 865 -3.83 -42.81 -15.99
N SER A 866 -3.88 -41.92 -15.00
CA SER A 866 -4.20 -42.25 -13.61
C SER A 866 -5.53 -42.99 -13.46
N ASP A 867 -5.68 -43.77 -12.39
CA ASP A 867 -6.91 -44.48 -12.06
C ASP A 867 -7.39 -45.45 -13.16
N ASN A 868 -6.45 -46.10 -13.85
CA ASN A 868 -6.70 -47.17 -14.84
C ASN A 868 -5.93 -48.45 -14.48
N ASP A 869 -6.47 -49.64 -14.77
CA ASP A 869 -5.83 -50.93 -14.41
C ASP A 869 -4.76 -51.37 -15.42
N LEU A 870 -3.70 -50.57 -15.56
CA LEU A 870 -2.64 -50.82 -16.53
C LEU A 870 -1.68 -51.94 -16.12
N GLN A 871 -1.48 -52.11 -14.81
CA GLN A 871 -0.56 -53.08 -14.21
C GLN A 871 0.90 -52.94 -14.72
N ASP A 872 1.80 -53.76 -14.18
CA ASP A 872 3.21 -53.76 -14.63
C ASP A 872 3.38 -54.10 -16.11
N LYS A 873 2.46 -54.89 -16.68
CA LYS A 873 2.49 -55.27 -18.10
C LYS A 873 2.24 -54.07 -19.01
N GLY A 874 1.32 -53.18 -18.63
CA GLY A 874 0.98 -51.98 -19.39
C GLY A 874 2.13 -50.99 -19.37
N VAL A 875 2.68 -50.69 -18.19
CA VAL A 875 3.85 -49.80 -18.06
C VAL A 875 5.06 -50.34 -18.82
N ARG A 876 5.29 -51.67 -18.81
CA ARG A 876 6.34 -52.28 -19.63
C ARG A 876 6.18 -51.99 -21.12
N LYS A 877 4.95 -52.07 -21.65
CA LYS A 877 4.63 -51.75 -23.05
C LYS A 877 4.81 -50.25 -23.31
N LEU A 878 4.29 -49.39 -22.44
CA LEU A 878 4.41 -47.94 -22.53
C LEU A 878 5.87 -47.47 -22.56
N CYS A 879 6.72 -48.08 -21.72
CA CYS A 879 8.15 -47.80 -21.66
C CYS A 879 8.91 -48.10 -22.97
N VAL A 880 8.35 -48.90 -23.89
CA VAL A 880 8.94 -49.08 -25.23
C VAL A 880 8.93 -47.76 -25.99
N GLY A 881 7.83 -46.99 -25.89
CA GLY A 881 7.72 -45.67 -26.50
C GLY A 881 8.59 -44.63 -25.82
N LEU A 882 8.59 -44.59 -24.48
CA LEU A 882 9.41 -43.66 -23.69
C LEU A 882 10.93 -43.81 -23.93
N ARG A 883 11.40 -45.00 -24.33
CA ARG A 883 12.80 -45.24 -24.70
C ARG A 883 13.19 -44.63 -26.04
N ASN A 884 12.22 -44.32 -26.90
CA ASN A 884 12.49 -43.75 -28.20
C ASN A 884 13.03 -42.31 -28.03
N PRO A 885 14.20 -41.96 -28.60
CA PRO A 885 14.74 -40.60 -28.54
C PRO A 885 13.81 -39.51 -29.09
N GLN A 886 12.83 -39.89 -29.91
CA GLN A 886 11.85 -38.98 -30.52
C GLN A 886 10.65 -38.70 -29.59
N CYS A 887 10.51 -39.43 -28.48
CA CYS A 887 9.45 -39.18 -27.51
C CYS A 887 9.72 -37.87 -26.77
N LYS A 888 8.79 -36.92 -26.90
CA LYS A 888 8.85 -35.55 -26.34
C LYS A 888 8.08 -35.40 -25.02
N LEU A 889 7.63 -36.51 -24.43
CA LEU A 889 6.78 -36.48 -23.23
C LEU A 889 7.55 -35.94 -22.02
N GLU A 890 7.07 -34.83 -21.46
CA GLU A 890 7.67 -34.18 -20.29
C GLU A 890 6.96 -34.56 -18.99
N LYS A 891 5.65 -34.85 -19.05
CA LYS A 891 4.85 -35.20 -17.87
C LYS A 891 4.03 -36.46 -18.10
N LEU A 892 4.20 -37.42 -17.18
CA LEU A 892 3.46 -38.68 -17.20
C LEU A 892 2.83 -38.93 -15.82
N SER A 893 1.52 -39.09 -15.77
CA SER A 893 0.82 -39.51 -14.56
C SER A 893 0.28 -40.93 -14.69
N LEU A 894 0.65 -41.77 -13.73
CA LEU A 894 0.27 -43.18 -13.59
C LEU A 894 -0.20 -43.45 -12.14
N ARG A 895 -0.87 -42.49 -11.50
CA ARG A 895 -1.37 -42.67 -10.13
C ARG A 895 -2.44 -43.77 -10.10
N ASN A 896 -2.49 -44.57 -9.05
CA ASN A 896 -3.50 -45.64 -8.90
C ASN A 896 -3.62 -46.56 -10.14
N CYS A 897 -2.50 -46.98 -10.73
CA CYS A 897 -2.49 -47.80 -11.96
C CYS A 897 -2.25 -49.31 -11.73
N GLY A 898 -2.28 -49.76 -10.47
CA GLY A 898 -1.99 -51.15 -10.12
C GLY A 898 -0.51 -51.53 -10.29
N LEU A 899 0.40 -50.57 -10.11
CA LEU A 899 1.83 -50.77 -10.35
C LEU A 899 2.55 -51.37 -9.13
N SER A 900 3.55 -52.21 -9.39
CA SER A 900 4.51 -52.70 -8.41
C SER A 900 5.93 -52.19 -8.67
N SER A 901 6.89 -52.55 -7.81
CA SER A 901 8.32 -52.23 -8.00
C SER A 901 8.91 -52.73 -9.33
N LYS A 902 8.26 -53.67 -10.03
CA LYS A 902 8.66 -54.06 -11.40
C LYS A 902 8.49 -52.90 -12.40
N SER A 903 7.42 -52.11 -12.27
CA SER A 903 7.18 -50.94 -13.11
C SER A 903 8.28 -49.89 -12.98
N ILE A 904 8.79 -49.68 -11.75
CA ILE A 904 9.91 -48.77 -11.48
C ILE A 904 11.14 -49.17 -12.30
N GLN A 905 11.46 -50.46 -12.38
CA GLN A 905 12.61 -50.93 -13.17
C GLN A 905 12.45 -50.62 -14.67
N PHE A 906 11.23 -50.76 -15.21
CA PHE A 906 10.95 -50.41 -16.61
C PHE A 906 11.10 -48.90 -16.85
N LEU A 907 10.56 -48.06 -15.96
CA LEU A 907 10.63 -46.60 -16.02
C LEU A 907 12.08 -46.10 -15.89
N ILE A 908 12.86 -46.62 -14.93
CA ILE A 908 14.30 -46.30 -14.79
C ILE A 908 15.05 -46.66 -16.08
N THR A 909 14.74 -47.82 -16.67
CA THR A 909 15.38 -48.23 -17.93
C THR A 909 15.02 -47.26 -19.06
N ALA A 910 13.75 -46.82 -19.14
CA ALA A 910 13.33 -45.83 -20.12
C ALA A 910 14.04 -44.48 -19.93
N LEU A 911 14.07 -43.95 -18.70
CA LEU A 911 14.78 -42.73 -18.35
C LEU A 911 16.29 -42.79 -18.67
N LYS A 912 16.92 -43.95 -18.45
CA LYS A 912 18.33 -44.17 -18.82
C LYS A 912 18.56 -44.13 -20.32
N SER A 913 17.60 -44.60 -21.12
CA SER A 913 17.67 -44.59 -22.59
C SER A 913 17.35 -43.22 -23.19
N ASN A 914 16.39 -42.49 -22.61
CA ASN A 914 15.98 -41.16 -23.05
C ASN A 914 15.93 -40.18 -21.84
N PRO A 915 17.07 -39.61 -21.42
CA PRO A 915 17.16 -38.87 -20.17
C PRO A 915 16.67 -37.42 -20.22
N HIS A 916 16.33 -36.88 -21.41
CA HIS A 916 16.25 -35.43 -21.62
C HIS A 916 14.83 -34.83 -21.63
N TYR A 917 13.77 -35.65 -21.71
CA TYR A 917 12.41 -35.12 -21.87
C TYR A 917 11.56 -35.24 -20.60
N LEU A 918 11.43 -36.44 -20.02
CA LEU A 918 10.52 -36.64 -18.89
C LEU A 918 10.98 -35.88 -17.64
N ALA A 919 10.26 -34.82 -17.30
CA ALA A 919 10.52 -33.90 -16.20
C ALA A 919 9.67 -34.22 -14.96
N GLU A 920 8.44 -34.69 -15.15
CA GLU A 920 7.48 -35.01 -14.08
C GLU A 920 6.91 -36.42 -14.22
N LEU A 921 6.96 -37.20 -13.13
CA LEU A 921 6.43 -38.56 -13.08
C LEU A 921 5.59 -38.79 -11.83
N HIS A 922 4.28 -38.96 -11.99
CA HIS A 922 3.36 -39.15 -10.87
C HIS A 922 2.98 -40.63 -10.72
N LEU A 923 3.25 -41.21 -9.56
CA LEU A 923 3.09 -42.63 -9.23
C LEU A 923 2.33 -42.87 -7.92
N MET A 924 1.81 -41.83 -7.28
CA MET A 924 1.06 -41.92 -6.03
C MET A 924 -0.07 -42.97 -6.08
N GLY A 925 -0.25 -43.69 -4.97
CA GLY A 925 -1.34 -44.67 -4.82
C GLY A 925 -1.10 -46.02 -5.52
N ASN A 926 0.14 -46.27 -5.97
CA ASN A 926 0.58 -47.59 -6.40
C ASN A 926 1.26 -48.37 -5.27
N SER A 927 1.38 -49.70 -5.42
CA SER A 927 2.00 -50.59 -4.43
C SER A 927 3.51 -50.68 -4.66
N LEU A 928 4.22 -49.58 -4.38
CA LEU A 928 5.66 -49.43 -4.65
C LEU A 928 6.49 -49.65 -3.38
N GLU A 929 7.58 -50.39 -3.47
CA GLU A 929 8.52 -50.55 -2.36
C GLU A 929 9.50 -49.36 -2.27
N ASP A 930 9.88 -48.99 -1.05
CA ASP A 930 10.84 -47.91 -0.73
C ASP A 930 12.16 -48.02 -1.52
N SER A 931 12.62 -49.24 -1.77
CA SER A 931 13.88 -49.49 -2.47
C SER A 931 13.85 -48.96 -3.91
N GLY A 932 12.75 -49.16 -4.62
CA GLY A 932 12.55 -48.63 -5.97
C GLY A 932 12.34 -47.12 -5.99
N ILE A 933 11.61 -46.60 -5.00
CA ILE A 933 11.36 -45.17 -4.84
C ILE A 933 12.67 -44.41 -4.63
N ARG A 934 13.57 -44.92 -3.77
CA ARG A 934 14.88 -44.30 -3.53
C ARG A 934 15.71 -44.15 -4.81
N VAL A 935 15.69 -45.15 -5.69
CA VAL A 935 16.43 -45.09 -6.96
C VAL A 935 15.85 -44.02 -7.89
N LEU A 936 14.53 -43.88 -7.94
CA LEU A 936 13.89 -42.79 -8.69
C LEU A 936 14.24 -41.40 -8.11
N MET A 937 14.25 -41.26 -6.79
CA MET A 937 14.67 -40.02 -6.10
C MET A 937 16.16 -39.69 -6.30
N GLU A 938 17.02 -40.67 -6.55
CA GLU A 938 18.42 -40.42 -6.91
C GLU A 938 18.54 -39.84 -8.32
N LEU A 939 17.70 -40.29 -9.25
CA LEU A 939 17.67 -39.73 -10.61
C LEU A 939 17.26 -38.26 -10.62
N THR A 940 16.34 -37.84 -9.74
CA THR A 940 15.92 -36.42 -9.68
C THR A 940 16.99 -35.46 -9.19
N LYS A 941 17.98 -35.97 -8.45
CA LYS A 941 19.12 -35.18 -7.97
C LYS A 941 20.23 -35.06 -9.00
N SER A 942 20.17 -35.81 -10.09
CA SER A 942 21.22 -35.89 -11.09
C SER A 942 20.96 -34.91 -12.23
N GLN A 943 21.92 -34.02 -12.52
CA GLN A 943 21.87 -33.10 -13.66
C GLN A 943 21.88 -33.80 -15.04
N LYS A 944 22.08 -35.12 -15.07
CA LYS A 944 22.03 -35.91 -16.31
C LYS A 944 20.60 -36.11 -16.82
N TYR A 945 19.61 -36.11 -15.93
CA TYR A 945 18.21 -36.39 -16.25
C TYR A 945 17.38 -35.11 -16.10
N SER A 946 16.40 -34.90 -16.97
CA SER A 946 15.46 -33.77 -16.85
C SER A 946 14.41 -33.97 -15.76
N LEU A 947 14.27 -35.20 -15.25
CA LEU A 947 13.31 -35.57 -14.21
C LEU A 947 13.59 -34.80 -12.92
N HIS A 948 12.67 -33.94 -12.49
CA HIS A 948 12.80 -33.16 -11.26
C HIS A 948 11.65 -33.39 -10.26
N THR A 949 10.48 -33.81 -10.74
CA THR A 949 9.28 -33.99 -9.91
C THR A 949 8.83 -35.44 -9.94
N ILE A 950 8.66 -36.05 -8.78
CA ILE A 950 8.05 -37.37 -8.64
C ILE A 950 7.09 -37.33 -7.45
N ASP A 951 5.88 -37.87 -7.61
CA ASP A 951 5.04 -38.24 -6.47
C ASP A 951 4.95 -39.75 -6.31
N VAL A 952 5.16 -40.22 -5.09
CA VAL A 952 5.30 -41.65 -4.76
C VAL A 952 4.71 -41.98 -3.39
N SER A 953 4.46 -40.99 -2.53
CA SER A 953 3.80 -41.11 -1.23
C SER A 953 2.67 -40.09 -1.07
N ALA A 954 1.67 -40.44 -0.26
CA ALA A 954 0.61 -39.52 0.19
C ALA A 954 1.05 -38.61 1.36
N ASP A 955 2.17 -38.97 1.99
CA ASP A 955 2.81 -38.26 3.12
C ASP A 955 3.92 -37.32 2.64
#